data_AF-A0A7C3PIW6-F1
#
_entry.id   AF-A0A7C3PIW6-F1
#
_cell.length_a   1.000
_cell.length_b   1.000
_cell.length_c   1.000
_cell.angle_alpha   90.00
_cell.angle_beta   90.00
_cell.angle_gamma   90.00
#
_symmetry.space_group_name_H-M   'P 1'
#
loop_
_entity.id
_entity.type
_entity.pdbx_description
1 polymer ?
#
loop_
_entity_poly.entity_id
_entity_poly.type
_entity_poly.pdbx_seq_one_letter_code
_entity_poly.pdbx_strand_id
1 'polypeptide(L)'
;MKRNEMILRVMAACGTAAGITCAADAQPYVINMSGATLLENWIKAPASTNDYFDVDGDGIARIFSTTDQLATSGLPPGTGQPYSPSQHWIVQYRVVGSVRGFQELVNYGKVYVSGTDNDPSGPRALDATKAYCNRTQYINNGVLFNPIYNPSHPGGAPVKSLTDGSHEAPSFVTPPNPMAGGIRIDLAPVDVASLWAVKGPASAAGGASGPAFDDLPGTIGYGRNPRLNTNKDGTVFVDGLGNNFGHQLADLGPLNLYDPNVPPDENTIFDTPVAWATIALVTNLGTGVRQMDQSDVRHLIATGRNMKGENFMVVTRDSGSGTRNAFNNSIGLDPSWGVGENIGGLSVLSNEHILGPNFIPGNKGGNSNVEVTARNHRLGIGYAGAERGIEGAWLSGGQLEIIAIRNDLQGGTEYSRPTIDDVLDNDANGYLQGGASIFASIGDPRSAPVEKGGDPGNTNPDMDNVEAAAFLNNLRLSTEAFIALPGGDETLFTPGELAATKLVLTAGLDYLPSTQDPLDLQVNPNFNQAVQDFIRANNVLANPLFDSFGQVTLNGKNPTRQTNVTYSDGVSGTATHYISQGGAPLTYGANTLNRNRIAGDFNGDAKRDINDATEMLKAFQDVNGGPAWVAPTGTGDIAGAPGSDACIEILGDFTGDGNFGRVFSAVTNGFDTDKTDIRYWADGLGVDPSTRLLDRRAAFTAVDTAWSSLTGGDDNFFDTVLATGATYEPGDSAADVSRESGLTTPGFVPVGADGTVNGYDIDYVYKQFKQNPGVTDGALNWENTAEAVTGDLSADVTGDRIIDQSDVCAIVFDILETTFGDVDLDGDSDAADITTALANVGNPGGWADGDVDGDGMVTTNDVDIITDQTDLCDATPCECKSGDADGDCDVDSVDLNIVLTSFPPSCHPTLGCPDGDVDGDGDTDSTDLNIVLTAFGCGVEP
;
A
#
# COMPACT_ATOMS: atom_id res chain seq x y z
N MET A 1 -43.30 9.08 -0.55
CA MET A 1 -44.36 8.74 0.43
C MET A 1 -45.17 10.01 0.74
N LYS A 2 -46.50 9.99 0.81
CA LYS A 2 -47.28 11.24 0.98
C LYS A 2 -47.17 11.70 2.44
N ARG A 3 -46.72 12.95 2.68
CA ARG A 3 -46.59 13.66 3.98
C ARG A 3 -47.65 13.33 5.02
N ASN A 4 -48.90 13.15 4.60
CA ASN A 4 -50.02 12.86 5.49
C ASN A 4 -50.00 11.43 6.06
N GLU A 5 -49.39 10.45 5.40
CA GLU A 5 -49.29 9.07 5.91
C GLU A 5 -48.18 8.93 6.95
N MET A 6 -47.08 9.69 6.83
CA MET A 6 -45.98 9.71 7.80
C MET A 6 -46.40 10.44 9.10
N ILE A 7 -47.06 11.59 8.97
CA ILE A 7 -47.63 12.32 10.12
C ILE A 7 -48.71 11.50 10.84
N LEU A 8 -49.54 10.74 10.11
CA LEU A 8 -50.55 9.87 10.75
C LEU A 8 -49.92 8.70 11.51
N ARG A 9 -48.81 8.12 11.00
CA ARG A 9 -48.09 7.02 11.66
C ARG A 9 -47.39 7.50 12.94
N VAL A 10 -46.74 8.67 12.90
CA VAL A 10 -46.10 9.29 14.07
C VAL A 10 -47.15 9.69 15.12
N MET A 11 -48.27 10.32 14.73
CA MET A 11 -49.33 10.66 15.69
C MET A 11 -50.04 9.43 16.30
N ALA A 12 -50.08 8.30 15.60
CA ALA A 12 -50.61 7.05 16.15
C ALA A 12 -49.65 6.40 17.17
N ALA A 13 -48.33 6.60 17.02
CA ALA A 13 -47.33 6.16 17.99
C ALA A 13 -47.30 7.07 19.24
N CYS A 14 -47.26 8.40 19.05
CA CYS A 14 -47.25 9.37 20.17
C CYS A 14 -48.57 9.36 20.98
N GLY A 15 -49.69 8.96 20.38
CA GLY A 15 -51.01 8.97 21.02
C GLY A 15 -51.19 8.00 22.19
N THR A 16 -50.29 7.03 22.38
CA THR A 16 -50.42 6.00 23.43
C THR A 16 -49.44 6.18 24.60
N ALA A 17 -48.45 7.07 24.49
CA ALA A 17 -47.42 7.31 25.51
C ALA A 17 -47.70 8.50 26.47
N ALA A 18 -48.77 9.26 26.25
CA ALA A 18 -49.08 10.47 27.03
C ALA A 18 -49.64 10.22 28.46
N GLY A 19 -49.24 9.13 29.12
CA GLY A 19 -49.77 8.74 30.43
C GLY A 19 -48.71 8.19 31.38
N ILE A 20 -48.32 9.04 32.34
CA ILE A 20 -47.52 8.78 33.56
C ILE A 20 -46.03 9.13 33.42
N THR A 21 -45.72 10.39 33.70
CA THR A 21 -44.39 10.84 34.12
C THR A 21 -44.09 10.29 35.53
N CYS A 22 -43.28 9.25 35.61
CA CYS A 22 -42.48 8.98 36.80
C CYS A 22 -41.04 9.34 36.49
N ALA A 23 -40.56 10.42 37.11
CA ALA A 23 -39.13 10.75 37.17
C ALA A 23 -38.42 9.68 38.02
N ALA A 24 -37.97 8.61 37.37
CA ALA A 24 -36.81 7.86 37.82
C ALA A 24 -35.58 8.51 37.18
N ASP A 25 -34.44 8.57 37.89
CA ASP A 25 -33.16 9.00 37.32
C ASP A 25 -32.79 8.04 36.17
N ALA A 26 -33.23 8.34 34.94
CA ALA A 26 -32.98 7.51 33.78
C ALA A 26 -31.46 7.44 33.54
N GLN A 27 -30.88 6.24 33.62
CA GLN A 27 -29.52 6.02 33.15
C GLN A 27 -29.53 6.08 31.62
N PRO A 28 -28.51 6.69 30.98
CA PRO A 28 -28.39 6.66 29.53
C PRO A 28 -28.07 5.25 29.03
N TYR A 29 -28.33 5.00 27.76
CA TYR A 29 -28.00 3.75 27.09
C TYR A 29 -26.65 3.83 26.40
N VAL A 30 -25.86 2.77 26.51
CA VAL A 30 -24.53 2.70 25.91
C VAL A 30 -24.62 2.09 24.52
N ILE A 31 -24.02 2.78 23.55
CA ILE A 31 -23.85 2.30 22.17
C ILE A 31 -22.36 2.25 21.90
N ASN A 32 -21.82 1.05 21.67
CA ASN A 32 -20.40 0.90 21.33
C ASN A 32 -20.24 0.70 19.82
N MET A 33 -19.37 1.51 19.24
CA MET A 33 -19.02 1.50 17.83
C MET A 33 -17.53 1.25 17.68
N SER A 34 -17.15 0.50 16.65
CA SER A 34 -15.74 0.32 16.29
C SER A 34 -15.57 0.32 14.77
N GLY A 35 -14.67 1.15 14.23
CA GLY A 35 -14.45 1.17 12.79
C GLY A 35 -13.81 2.42 12.19
N ALA A 36 -14.48 2.95 11.17
CA ALA A 36 -14.01 3.82 10.09
C ALA A 36 -13.31 5.13 10.49
N THR A 37 -12.08 5.30 10.01
CA THR A 37 -11.36 6.58 10.15
C THR A 37 -11.99 7.72 9.35
N LEU A 38 -12.67 7.44 8.23
CA LEU A 38 -13.21 8.50 7.36
C LEU A 38 -14.58 9.00 7.87
N LEU A 39 -15.39 8.13 8.48
CA LEU A 39 -16.60 8.54 9.21
C LEU A 39 -16.35 9.24 10.56
N GLU A 40 -15.09 9.35 11.01
CA GLU A 40 -14.74 9.98 12.30
C GLU A 40 -15.33 11.39 12.44
N ASN A 41 -15.19 12.22 11.41
CA ASN A 41 -15.67 13.60 11.42
C ASN A 41 -17.20 13.69 11.49
N TRP A 42 -17.88 12.74 10.88
CA TRP A 42 -19.33 12.64 10.93
C TRP A 42 -19.80 12.16 12.32
N ILE A 43 -19.24 11.05 12.83
CA ILE A 43 -19.67 10.43 14.09
C ILE A 43 -19.50 11.38 15.28
N LYS A 44 -18.38 12.13 15.37
CA LYS A 44 -18.12 13.03 16.51
C LYS A 44 -18.88 14.36 16.45
N ALA A 45 -19.51 14.68 15.32
CA ALA A 45 -20.25 15.94 15.17
C ALA A 45 -21.48 15.96 16.09
N PRO A 46 -21.90 17.12 16.61
CA PRO A 46 -23.16 17.21 17.36
C PRO A 46 -24.38 16.69 16.59
N ALA A 47 -24.45 16.99 15.29
CA ALA A 47 -25.60 16.63 14.47
C ALA A 47 -25.78 15.12 14.25
N SER A 48 -24.76 14.27 14.47
CA SER A 48 -24.90 12.81 14.31
C SER A 48 -25.84 12.17 15.33
N THR A 49 -26.05 12.83 16.47
CA THR A 49 -26.90 12.38 17.57
C THR A 49 -28.02 13.38 17.88
N ASN A 50 -28.30 14.31 16.98
CA ASN A 50 -29.48 15.17 17.11
C ASN A 50 -30.73 14.33 16.81
N ASP A 51 -31.74 14.45 17.65
CA ASP A 51 -32.98 13.69 17.52
C ASP A 51 -33.79 14.20 16.32
N TYR A 52 -34.03 13.33 15.35
CA TYR A 52 -34.89 13.62 14.22
C TYR A 52 -36.35 13.27 14.52
N PHE A 53 -36.65 12.16 15.20
CA PHE A 53 -38.00 11.58 15.25
C PHE A 53 -38.60 11.33 16.64
N ASP A 54 -37.97 11.81 17.72
CA ASP A 54 -38.42 11.70 19.13
C ASP A 54 -38.15 10.30 19.72
N VAL A 55 -36.87 9.93 19.76
CA VAL A 55 -36.37 8.62 20.20
C VAL A 55 -36.58 8.37 21.70
N ASP A 56 -36.44 9.42 22.51
CA ASP A 56 -36.58 9.35 23.97
C ASP A 56 -38.02 9.64 24.44
N GLY A 57 -38.88 10.12 23.54
CA GLY A 57 -40.31 10.31 23.76
C GLY A 57 -40.62 11.53 24.62
N ASP A 58 -39.72 12.51 24.71
CA ASP A 58 -39.91 13.75 25.47
C ASP A 58 -40.73 14.81 24.69
N GLY A 59 -40.98 14.55 23.40
CA GLY A 59 -41.74 15.42 22.50
C GLY A 59 -40.90 16.51 21.82
N ILE A 60 -39.57 16.44 21.92
CA ILE A 60 -38.61 17.39 21.35
C ILE A 60 -37.78 16.69 20.28
N ALA A 61 -38.08 16.96 19.01
CA ALA A 61 -37.32 16.38 17.90
C ALA A 61 -37.31 17.29 16.68
N ARG A 62 -36.36 17.07 15.76
CA ARG A 62 -36.17 17.99 14.62
C ARG A 62 -37.34 17.96 13.65
N ILE A 63 -38.05 16.84 13.52
CA ILE A 63 -39.32 16.76 12.77
C ILE A 63 -40.40 17.70 13.32
N PHE A 64 -40.28 18.15 14.58
CA PHE A 64 -41.12 19.17 15.23
C PHE A 64 -40.48 20.57 15.24
N SER A 65 -39.42 20.77 14.45
CA SER A 65 -38.65 22.02 14.33
C SER A 65 -37.92 22.46 15.61
N THR A 66 -37.64 21.51 16.52
CA THR A 66 -36.84 21.71 17.74
C THR A 66 -35.62 20.80 17.71
N THR A 67 -34.43 21.30 18.04
CA THR A 67 -33.24 20.45 18.09
C THR A 67 -33.07 19.89 19.49
N ASP A 68 -33.13 18.56 19.60
CA ASP A 68 -32.71 17.83 20.80
C ASP A 68 -31.42 17.05 20.55
N GLN A 69 -30.58 16.92 21.59
CA GLN A 69 -29.25 16.36 21.52
C GLN A 69 -29.12 15.16 22.46
N LEU A 70 -29.34 13.95 21.91
CA LEU A 70 -29.45 12.72 22.68
C LEU A 70 -28.14 12.30 23.36
N ALA A 71 -26.98 12.73 22.84
CA ALA A 71 -25.66 12.43 23.39
C ALA A 71 -24.92 13.70 23.78
N THR A 72 -25.41 14.45 24.78
CA THR A 72 -24.79 15.72 25.22
C THR A 72 -23.30 15.57 25.61
N SER A 73 -22.54 16.66 25.48
CA SER A 73 -21.10 16.67 25.80
C SER A 73 -20.89 16.67 27.32
N GLY A 74 -20.44 15.53 27.85
CA GLY A 74 -19.99 15.39 29.23
C GLY A 74 -20.25 13.99 29.77
N LEU A 75 -19.20 13.25 30.11
CA LEU A 75 -19.34 12.21 31.12
C LEU A 75 -19.59 12.92 32.47
N PRO A 76 -20.39 12.33 33.39
CA PRO A 76 -20.78 13.03 34.61
C PRO A 76 -19.55 13.54 35.39
N PRO A 77 -19.56 14.80 35.88
CA PRO A 77 -18.36 15.49 36.36
C PRO A 77 -17.88 15.04 37.76
N GLY A 78 -18.29 13.87 38.25
CA GLY A 78 -17.77 13.34 39.52
C GLY A 78 -18.44 12.05 39.99
N THR A 79 -17.80 11.41 40.97
CA THR A 79 -18.22 10.15 41.59
C THR A 79 -19.65 10.24 42.13
N GLY A 80 -20.56 9.39 41.64
CA GLY A 80 -21.93 9.33 42.14
C GLY A 80 -22.82 10.52 41.77
N GLN A 81 -22.44 11.32 40.78
CA GLN A 81 -23.35 12.29 40.15
C GLN A 81 -24.26 11.56 39.15
N PRO A 82 -25.57 11.87 39.11
CA PRO A 82 -26.46 11.33 38.10
C PRO A 82 -26.07 11.86 36.71
N TYR A 83 -26.37 11.09 35.67
CA TYR A 83 -26.28 11.56 34.28
C TYR A 83 -27.26 12.72 34.04
N SER A 84 -26.98 13.54 33.03
CA SER A 84 -27.90 14.62 32.67
C SER A 84 -29.25 14.02 32.26
N PRO A 85 -30.39 14.57 32.70
CA PRO A 85 -31.70 14.14 32.21
C PRO A 85 -31.87 14.28 30.68
N SER A 86 -31.07 15.15 30.05
CA SER A 86 -31.02 15.34 28.59
C SER A 86 -30.00 14.44 27.89
N GLN A 87 -29.44 13.44 28.58
CA GLN A 87 -28.48 12.51 28.02
C GLN A 87 -29.16 11.15 27.94
N HIS A 88 -29.70 10.85 26.76
CA HIS A 88 -30.34 9.57 26.46
C HIS A 88 -29.30 8.51 26.04
N TRP A 89 -28.26 8.92 25.30
CA TRP A 89 -27.21 8.05 24.79
C TRP A 89 -25.81 8.37 25.34
N ILE A 90 -25.01 7.31 25.48
CA ILE A 90 -23.55 7.33 25.55
C ILE A 90 -23.02 6.60 24.32
N VAL A 91 -22.49 7.35 23.37
CA VAL A 91 -21.88 6.81 22.16
C VAL A 91 -20.38 6.67 22.37
N GLN A 92 -19.90 5.44 22.48
CA GLN A 92 -18.47 5.16 22.56
C GLN A 92 -17.98 4.68 21.20
N TYR A 93 -17.03 5.40 20.61
CA TYR A 93 -16.52 5.11 19.28
C TYR A 93 -15.02 4.87 19.30
N ARG A 94 -14.58 3.68 18.86
CA ARG A 94 -13.16 3.31 18.70
C ARG A 94 -12.77 3.38 17.22
N VAL A 95 -11.77 4.19 16.92
CA VAL A 95 -11.19 4.37 15.59
C VAL A 95 -10.04 3.39 15.44
N VAL A 96 -10.33 2.18 14.98
CA VAL A 96 -9.37 1.08 14.80
C VAL A 96 -9.10 0.74 13.33
N GLY A 97 -9.77 1.44 12.40
CA GLY A 97 -9.86 1.03 10.99
C GLY A 97 -11.18 0.32 10.72
N SER A 98 -11.79 0.58 9.58
CA SER A 98 -13.17 0.19 9.25
C SER A 98 -13.36 -1.32 9.19
N VAL A 99 -12.45 -2.04 8.55
CA VAL A 99 -12.48 -3.52 8.45
C VAL A 99 -12.01 -4.17 9.76
N ARG A 100 -11.08 -3.56 10.49
CA ARG A 100 -10.73 -4.00 11.86
C ARG A 100 -11.91 -3.84 12.83
N GLY A 101 -12.63 -2.72 12.74
CA GLY A 101 -13.82 -2.49 13.56
C GLY A 101 -14.96 -3.42 13.18
N PHE A 102 -15.09 -3.75 11.89
CA PHE A 102 -15.95 -4.83 11.42
C PHE A 102 -15.54 -6.19 12.02
N GLN A 103 -14.24 -6.51 12.06
CA GLN A 103 -13.76 -7.72 12.73
C GLN A 103 -14.06 -7.69 14.24
N GLU A 104 -14.01 -6.54 14.89
CA GLU A 104 -14.43 -6.41 16.29
C GLU A 104 -15.95 -6.59 16.46
N LEU A 105 -16.79 -6.18 15.50
CA LEU A 105 -18.22 -6.51 15.48
C LEU A 105 -18.42 -8.02 15.33
N VAL A 106 -17.66 -8.69 14.46
CA VAL A 106 -17.71 -10.15 14.32
C VAL A 106 -17.32 -10.85 15.63
N ASN A 107 -16.21 -10.42 16.24
CA ASN A 107 -15.64 -11.07 17.43
C ASN A 107 -16.45 -10.77 18.70
N TYR A 108 -16.96 -9.54 18.83
CA TYR A 108 -17.49 -9.00 20.08
C TYR A 108 -18.89 -8.42 19.93
N GLY A 109 -19.60 -8.66 18.83
CA GLY A 109 -20.98 -8.17 18.62
C GLY A 109 -22.07 -9.04 19.25
N LYS A 110 -21.71 -10.26 19.67
CA LYS A 110 -22.62 -11.20 20.35
C LYS A 110 -22.23 -11.53 21.79
N VAL A 111 -21.09 -11.03 22.25
CA VAL A 111 -20.52 -11.37 23.57
C VAL A 111 -20.07 -10.10 24.30
N TYR A 112 -20.28 -10.08 25.61
CA TYR A 112 -19.75 -9.02 26.45
C TYR A 112 -18.33 -9.35 26.90
N VAL A 113 -17.41 -8.43 26.63
CA VAL A 113 -16.05 -8.44 27.15
C VAL A 113 -16.01 -7.65 28.45
N SER A 114 -15.54 -8.25 29.54
CA SER A 114 -15.47 -7.60 30.86
C SER A 114 -14.05 -7.46 31.41
N GLY A 115 -13.04 -7.80 30.59
CA GLY A 115 -11.62 -7.74 30.93
C GLY A 115 -11.08 -6.32 31.12
N THR A 116 -9.75 -6.20 31.17
CA THR A 116 -9.06 -4.90 31.24
C THR A 116 -8.52 -4.51 29.87
N ASP A 117 -7.96 -3.32 29.74
CA ASP A 117 -7.37 -2.85 28.48
C ASP A 117 -6.19 -3.71 28.00
N ASN A 118 -5.52 -4.41 28.93
CA ASN A 118 -4.39 -5.30 28.62
C ASN A 118 -4.82 -6.74 28.30
N ASP A 119 -6.12 -7.04 28.29
CA ASP A 119 -6.61 -8.38 27.98
C ASP A 119 -6.50 -8.65 26.47
N PRO A 120 -5.66 -9.61 26.03
CA PRO A 120 -5.51 -9.92 24.61
C PRO A 120 -6.76 -10.56 23.99
N SER A 121 -7.72 -10.99 24.80
CA SER A 121 -9.00 -11.56 24.31
C SER A 121 -10.09 -10.52 24.07
N GLY A 122 -9.79 -9.24 24.27
CA GLY A 122 -10.74 -8.14 24.13
C GLY A 122 -10.21 -6.98 23.30
N PRO A 123 -11.05 -5.95 23.09
CA PRO A 123 -10.61 -4.64 22.63
C PRO A 123 -9.45 -4.08 23.46
N ARG A 124 -8.43 -3.51 22.81
CA ARG A 124 -7.30 -2.84 23.50
C ARG A 124 -7.08 -1.43 22.98
N ALA A 125 -6.60 -0.53 23.83
CA ALA A 125 -6.33 0.85 23.47
C ALA A 125 -5.25 0.94 22.40
N LEU A 126 -4.22 0.09 22.48
CA LEU A 126 -3.09 0.06 21.56
C LEU A 126 -3.48 -0.24 20.10
N ASP A 127 -4.63 -0.88 19.88
CA ASP A 127 -5.15 -1.19 18.55
C ASP A 127 -5.93 0.00 17.93
N ALA A 128 -6.20 1.06 18.71
CA ALA A 128 -6.97 2.22 18.28
C ALA A 128 -6.10 3.45 17.99
N THR A 129 -6.26 4.04 16.80
CA THR A 129 -5.65 5.34 16.48
C THR A 129 -6.28 6.45 17.32
N LYS A 130 -7.60 6.41 17.54
CA LYS A 130 -8.30 7.33 18.44
C LYS A 130 -9.51 6.64 19.07
N ALA A 131 -10.03 7.20 20.15
CA ALA A 131 -11.33 6.79 20.66
C ALA A 131 -12.05 7.94 21.33
N TYR A 132 -13.38 7.96 21.20
CA TYR A 132 -14.27 9.03 21.65
C TYR A 132 -15.38 8.47 22.52
N CYS A 133 -15.73 9.20 23.57
CA CYS A 133 -16.98 9.01 24.29
C CYS A 133 -17.81 10.27 24.10
N ASN A 134 -18.93 10.13 23.40
CA ASN A 134 -19.67 11.20 22.74
C ASN A 134 -18.72 12.04 21.86
N ARG A 135 -18.16 13.12 22.40
CA ARG A 135 -17.25 14.04 21.68
C ARG A 135 -15.90 14.20 22.35
N THR A 136 -15.70 13.56 23.50
CA THR A 136 -14.46 13.65 24.26
C THR A 136 -13.53 12.52 23.84
N GLN A 137 -12.42 12.88 23.22
CA GLN A 137 -11.37 11.94 22.88
C GLN A 137 -10.69 11.42 24.16
N TYR A 138 -10.51 10.11 24.28
CA TYR A 138 -9.84 9.49 25.42
C TYR A 138 -8.61 8.64 25.04
N ILE A 139 -8.49 8.23 23.77
CA ILE A 139 -7.29 7.61 23.21
C ILE A 139 -6.76 8.45 22.05
N ASN A 140 -5.44 8.59 21.94
CA ASN A 140 -4.74 9.16 20.79
C ASN A 140 -3.49 8.34 20.49
N ASN A 141 -3.37 7.78 19.29
CA ASN A 141 -2.30 6.88 18.83
C ASN A 141 -1.98 5.78 19.84
N GLY A 142 -2.99 5.00 20.22
CA GLY A 142 -2.83 3.87 21.14
C GLY A 142 -2.59 4.22 22.61
N VAL A 143 -2.45 5.51 22.96
CA VAL A 143 -2.13 5.95 24.33
C VAL A 143 -3.24 6.78 24.96
N LEU A 144 -3.24 6.82 26.30
CA LEU A 144 -4.12 7.67 27.10
C LEU A 144 -3.97 9.14 26.66
N PHE A 145 -5.11 9.75 26.34
CA PHE A 145 -5.17 11.17 25.95
C PHE A 145 -5.94 12.04 26.96
N ASN A 146 -6.90 11.46 27.68
CA ASN A 146 -7.80 12.21 28.58
C ASN A 146 -8.09 11.42 29.87
N PRO A 147 -8.27 12.11 31.03
CA PRO A 147 -8.60 11.46 32.31
C PRO A 147 -9.85 10.56 32.35
N ILE A 148 -10.74 10.63 31.36
CA ILE A 148 -11.91 9.74 31.28
C ILE A 148 -11.55 8.30 30.86
N TYR A 149 -10.34 8.07 30.34
CA TYR A 149 -9.82 6.76 30.00
C TYR A 149 -9.80 5.84 31.23
N ASN A 150 -10.27 4.59 31.08
CA ASN A 150 -10.30 3.61 32.16
C ASN A 150 -9.51 2.33 31.80
N PRO A 151 -8.29 2.13 32.32
CA PRO A 151 -7.50 0.93 32.02
C PRO A 151 -8.09 -0.35 32.59
N SER A 152 -9.05 -0.25 33.53
CA SER A 152 -9.73 -1.41 34.11
C SER A 152 -10.86 -1.94 33.22
N HIS A 153 -11.13 -1.29 32.08
CA HIS A 153 -12.14 -1.69 31.11
C HIS A 153 -11.49 -2.09 29.78
N PRO A 154 -12.15 -2.95 28.99
CA PRO A 154 -11.66 -3.28 27.66
C PRO A 154 -11.53 -2.01 26.80
N GLY A 155 -10.44 -1.91 26.03
CA GLY A 155 -10.17 -0.81 25.12
C GLY A 155 -10.04 0.56 25.79
N GLY A 156 -9.81 0.61 27.10
CA GLY A 156 -9.74 1.86 27.85
C GLY A 156 -11.09 2.59 28.00
N ALA A 157 -12.20 1.93 27.69
CA ALA A 157 -13.52 2.56 27.57
C ALA A 157 -13.97 3.27 28.87
N PRO A 158 -14.43 4.53 28.81
CA PRO A 158 -14.87 5.24 30.01
C PRO A 158 -16.05 4.59 30.73
N VAL A 159 -17.01 4.01 29.98
CA VAL A 159 -18.25 3.43 30.50
C VAL A 159 -18.44 2.02 29.93
N LYS A 160 -19.10 1.13 30.66
CA LYS A 160 -19.53 -0.21 30.21
C LYS A 160 -21.05 -0.27 30.12
N SER A 161 -21.62 -1.21 29.38
CA SER A 161 -23.07 -1.47 29.40
C SER A 161 -23.41 -2.55 30.43
N LEU A 162 -24.56 -2.44 31.08
CA LEU A 162 -25.13 -3.55 31.85
C LEU A 162 -25.40 -4.74 30.92
N THR A 163 -25.18 -5.95 31.43
CA THR A 163 -25.27 -7.22 30.65
C THR A 163 -26.58 -7.97 30.92
N ASP A 164 -27.58 -7.30 31.47
CA ASP A 164 -28.91 -7.85 31.76
C ASP A 164 -29.92 -7.67 30.60
N GLY A 165 -29.43 -7.17 29.46
CA GLY A 165 -30.23 -6.85 28.28
C GLY A 165 -30.77 -5.42 28.24
N SER A 166 -30.58 -4.61 29.29
CA SER A 166 -31.00 -3.21 29.29
C SER A 166 -30.07 -2.29 28.49
N HIS A 167 -28.78 -2.65 28.38
CA HIS A 167 -27.71 -1.83 27.80
C HIS A 167 -27.52 -0.46 28.46
N GLU A 168 -28.09 -0.25 29.65
CA GLU A 168 -27.92 0.98 30.42
C GLU A 168 -26.47 1.15 30.90
N ALA A 169 -26.07 2.41 31.08
CA ALA A 169 -24.83 2.76 31.73
C ALA A 169 -24.92 2.52 33.25
N PRO A 170 -23.96 1.81 33.88
CA PRO A 170 -23.83 1.81 35.32
C PRO A 170 -23.44 3.19 35.82
N SER A 171 -23.75 3.50 37.08
CA SER A 171 -23.38 4.78 37.69
C SER A 171 -21.87 5.03 37.61
N PHE A 172 -21.47 6.14 36.99
CA PHE A 172 -20.07 6.51 36.80
C PHE A 172 -19.33 6.76 38.12
N VAL A 173 -18.09 6.25 38.23
CA VAL A 173 -17.25 6.37 39.42
C VAL A 173 -15.91 6.99 39.03
N THR A 174 -15.58 8.17 39.59
CA THR A 174 -14.23 8.77 39.51
C THR A 174 -13.40 8.53 40.78
N PRO A 175 -12.07 8.30 40.68
CA PRO A 175 -11.31 8.06 39.46
C PRO A 175 -11.75 6.75 38.78
N PRO A 176 -11.42 6.54 37.48
CA PRO A 176 -11.89 5.38 36.72
C PRO A 176 -11.55 4.09 37.49
N ASN A 177 -12.60 3.40 37.94
CA ASN A 177 -12.53 2.17 38.72
C ASN A 177 -13.24 1.05 37.96
N PRO A 178 -13.05 -0.23 38.35
CA PRO A 178 -13.81 -1.32 37.76
C PRO A 178 -15.33 -1.10 37.95
N MET A 179 -16.06 -0.90 36.85
CA MET A 179 -17.53 -0.84 36.87
C MET A 179 -18.11 -2.25 36.66
N ALA A 180 -19.39 -2.47 37.01
CA ALA A 180 -20.11 -3.67 36.58
C ALA A 180 -20.39 -3.63 35.07
N GLY A 181 -20.71 -4.76 34.47
CA GLY A 181 -21.06 -4.85 33.05
C GLY A 181 -19.88 -5.18 32.12
N GLY A 182 -20.09 -5.00 30.82
CA GLY A 182 -19.14 -5.35 29.76
C GLY A 182 -19.18 -4.40 28.56
N ILE A 183 -18.30 -4.63 27.59
CA ILE A 183 -18.31 -4.00 26.28
C ILE A 183 -18.72 -5.03 25.24
N ARG A 184 -19.65 -4.65 24.38
CA ARG A 184 -20.04 -5.40 23.18
C ARG A 184 -20.11 -4.41 22.05
N ILE A 185 -19.59 -4.74 20.87
CA ILE A 185 -19.61 -3.84 19.72
C ILE A 185 -20.98 -3.95 19.05
N ASP A 186 -21.79 -2.90 19.14
CA ASP A 186 -23.15 -2.92 18.58
C ASP A 186 -23.16 -2.60 17.09
N LEU A 187 -22.21 -1.75 16.66
CA LEU A 187 -22.14 -1.21 15.31
C LEU A 187 -20.70 -1.13 14.80
N ALA A 188 -20.49 -1.41 13.53
CA ALA A 188 -19.24 -1.11 12.84
C ALA A 188 -19.48 -0.07 11.73
N PRO A 189 -19.03 1.18 11.90
CA PRO A 189 -18.95 2.11 10.77
C PRO A 189 -17.88 1.61 9.78
N VAL A 190 -18.25 1.39 8.53
CA VAL A 190 -17.37 0.89 7.47
C VAL A 190 -17.37 1.85 6.29
N ASP A 191 -16.21 2.16 5.72
CA ASP A 191 -16.11 3.10 4.59
C ASP A 191 -16.56 2.51 3.23
N VAL A 192 -16.91 1.22 3.23
CA VAL A 192 -17.34 0.43 2.08
C VAL A 192 -18.50 -0.46 2.49
N ALA A 193 -19.25 -0.98 1.52
CA ALA A 193 -20.20 -2.06 1.75
C ALA A 193 -19.52 -3.25 2.44
N SER A 194 -20.24 -3.96 3.31
CA SER A 194 -19.65 -5.09 4.06
C SER A 194 -19.08 -6.17 3.15
N LEU A 195 -19.61 -6.33 1.94
CA LEU A 195 -19.08 -7.27 0.94
C LEU A 195 -17.62 -6.95 0.54
N TRP A 196 -17.24 -5.68 0.52
CA TRP A 196 -15.88 -5.25 0.18
C TRP A 196 -14.91 -5.35 1.37
N ALA A 197 -15.43 -5.54 2.57
CA ALA A 197 -14.65 -5.61 3.81
C ALA A 197 -14.22 -7.04 4.19
N VAL A 198 -14.80 -8.06 3.58
CA VAL A 198 -14.65 -9.47 4.01
C VAL A 198 -13.99 -10.33 2.94
N LYS A 199 -13.35 -11.42 3.39
CA LYS A 199 -12.80 -12.43 2.46
C LYS A 199 -13.91 -13.07 1.65
N GLY A 200 -13.67 -13.25 0.36
CA GLY A 200 -14.47 -14.13 -0.48
C GLY A 200 -14.27 -15.61 -0.11
N PRO A 201 -15.01 -16.53 -0.75
CA PRO A 201 -14.81 -17.96 -0.58
C PRO A 201 -13.34 -18.37 -0.84
N ALA A 202 -12.84 -19.33 -0.07
CA ALA A 202 -11.53 -19.90 -0.34
C ALA A 202 -11.59 -20.79 -1.60
N SER A 203 -10.49 -20.85 -2.36
CA SER A 203 -10.35 -21.84 -3.43
C SER A 203 -10.30 -23.25 -2.84
N ALA A 204 -10.79 -24.24 -3.60
CA ALA A 204 -10.63 -25.63 -3.21
C ALA A 204 -9.14 -25.99 -3.25
N ALA A 205 -8.67 -26.77 -2.27
CA ALA A 205 -7.28 -27.24 -2.25
C ALA A 205 -6.96 -27.99 -3.56
N GLY A 206 -5.99 -27.47 -4.34
CA GLY A 206 -5.60 -28.02 -5.65
C GLY A 206 -6.41 -27.55 -6.85
N GLY A 207 -7.27 -26.52 -6.71
CA GLY A 207 -7.95 -25.86 -7.83
C GLY A 207 -7.09 -24.78 -8.51
N ALA A 208 -7.30 -24.56 -9.81
CA ALA A 208 -6.49 -23.67 -10.66
C ALA A 208 -6.66 -22.15 -10.41
N SER A 209 -7.66 -21.71 -9.66
CA SER A 209 -7.87 -20.28 -9.35
C SER A 209 -7.46 -19.99 -7.91
N GLY A 210 -6.17 -19.69 -7.71
CA GLY A 210 -5.67 -19.08 -6.47
C GLY A 210 -6.12 -17.61 -6.35
N PRO A 211 -5.81 -16.93 -5.23
CA PRO A 211 -6.04 -15.49 -5.09
C PRO A 211 -5.34 -14.72 -6.21
N ALA A 212 -6.03 -13.77 -6.83
CA ALA A 212 -5.50 -12.88 -7.86
C ALA A 212 -5.64 -11.40 -7.45
N PHE A 213 -4.82 -10.54 -8.04
CA PHE A 213 -4.82 -9.12 -7.69
C PHE A 213 -6.09 -8.39 -8.12
N ASP A 214 -6.83 -8.91 -9.08
CA ASP A 214 -8.04 -8.33 -9.66
C ASP A 214 -9.32 -9.13 -9.31
N ASP A 215 -9.24 -10.02 -8.31
CA ASP A 215 -10.41 -10.71 -7.79
C ASP A 215 -11.47 -9.71 -7.32
N LEU A 216 -12.74 -9.98 -7.63
CA LEU A 216 -13.86 -9.08 -7.32
C LEU A 216 -14.52 -9.43 -5.96
N PRO A 217 -15.15 -8.47 -5.28
CA PRO A 217 -15.84 -8.71 -4.02
C PRO A 217 -16.81 -9.90 -4.05
N GLY A 218 -16.66 -10.81 -3.10
CA GLY A 218 -17.49 -12.02 -2.98
C GLY A 218 -17.11 -13.19 -3.89
N THR A 219 -16.14 -13.02 -4.79
CA THR A 219 -15.62 -14.11 -5.63
C THR A 219 -14.58 -14.96 -4.91
N ILE A 220 -14.23 -16.11 -5.48
CA ILE A 220 -13.21 -17.01 -4.92
C ILE A 220 -11.86 -16.28 -4.96
N GLY A 221 -11.11 -16.28 -3.86
CA GLY A 221 -9.77 -15.66 -3.79
C GLY A 221 -9.75 -14.23 -3.24
N TYR A 222 -10.84 -13.47 -3.38
CA TYR A 222 -10.94 -12.09 -2.91
C TYR A 222 -10.56 -11.92 -1.43
N GLY A 223 -9.66 -10.98 -1.15
CA GLY A 223 -9.19 -10.63 0.19
C GLY A 223 -8.22 -11.65 0.81
N ARG A 224 -7.60 -12.52 0.00
CA ARG A 224 -6.77 -13.66 0.47
C ARG A 224 -5.34 -13.68 -0.07
N ASN A 225 -4.76 -12.53 -0.42
CA ASN A 225 -3.35 -12.44 -0.80
C ASN A 225 -2.45 -13.22 0.19
N PRO A 226 -1.63 -14.19 -0.28
CA PRO A 226 -0.74 -14.97 0.58
C PRO A 226 0.53 -14.22 1.01
N ARG A 227 0.87 -13.07 0.38
CA ARG A 227 2.08 -12.31 0.71
C ARG A 227 2.08 -11.83 2.16
N LEU A 228 3.23 -11.99 2.81
CA LEU A 228 3.49 -11.53 4.17
C LEU A 228 4.31 -10.25 4.13
N ASN A 229 4.22 -9.47 5.21
CA ASN A 229 5.00 -8.26 5.36
C ASN A 229 6.45 -8.59 5.74
N THR A 230 7.38 -7.73 5.35
CA THR A 230 8.80 -7.87 5.69
C THR A 230 9.27 -6.73 6.60
N ASN A 231 10.30 -6.99 7.40
CA ASN A 231 11.08 -5.97 8.08
C ASN A 231 12.01 -5.27 7.08
N LYS A 232 12.62 -4.17 7.51
CA LYS A 232 13.60 -3.43 6.70
C LYS A 232 14.82 -4.25 6.29
N ASP A 233 15.11 -5.35 6.99
CA ASP A 233 16.22 -6.25 6.68
C ASP A 233 15.82 -7.41 5.75
N GLY A 234 14.56 -7.45 5.27
CA GLY A 234 14.00 -8.50 4.42
C GLY A 234 13.43 -9.70 5.18
N THR A 235 13.61 -9.80 6.51
CA THR A 235 12.99 -10.89 7.28
C THR A 235 11.47 -10.75 7.35
N VAL A 236 10.73 -11.85 7.49
CA VAL A 236 9.27 -11.79 7.67
C VAL A 236 8.92 -11.03 8.96
N PHE A 237 8.01 -10.07 8.86
CA PHE A 237 7.51 -9.34 10.02
C PHE A 237 6.64 -10.25 10.89
N VAL A 238 6.92 -10.24 12.19
CA VAL A 238 6.17 -10.97 13.21
C VAL A 238 5.63 -9.97 14.24
N ASP A 239 4.34 -10.07 14.55
CA ASP A 239 3.69 -9.20 15.53
C ASP A 239 4.16 -9.47 16.98
N GLY A 240 3.75 -8.62 17.91
CA GLY A 240 4.09 -8.77 19.34
C GLY A 240 3.54 -10.05 20.01
N LEU A 241 2.76 -10.86 19.30
CA LEU A 241 2.22 -12.14 19.74
C LEU A 241 2.88 -13.34 19.04
N GLY A 242 3.83 -13.12 18.12
CA GLY A 242 4.50 -14.18 17.39
C GLY A 242 3.81 -14.61 16.09
N ASN A 243 2.81 -13.87 15.61
CA ASN A 243 2.10 -14.19 14.36
C ASN A 243 2.68 -13.42 13.18
N ASN A 244 2.74 -14.07 12.02
CA ASN A 244 3.07 -13.41 10.76
C ASN A 244 1.98 -12.39 10.43
N PHE A 245 2.39 -11.20 10.01
CA PHE A 245 1.47 -10.17 9.55
C PHE A 245 1.28 -10.28 8.04
N GLY A 246 0.03 -10.18 7.58
CA GLY A 246 -0.32 -10.20 6.17
C GLY A 246 -1.50 -9.29 5.86
N HIS A 247 -1.95 -9.31 4.61
CA HIS A 247 -2.90 -8.33 4.07
C HIS A 247 -4.33 -8.82 3.93
N GLN A 248 -4.70 -9.87 4.67
CA GLN A 248 -6.02 -10.48 4.51
C GLN A 248 -7.14 -9.55 5.02
N LEU A 249 -8.31 -9.64 4.38
CA LEU A 249 -9.53 -8.95 4.82
C LEU A 249 -10.19 -9.62 6.03
N ALA A 250 -11.27 -9.03 6.56
CA ALA A 250 -11.96 -9.59 7.73
C ALA A 250 -12.54 -10.98 7.44
N ASP A 251 -12.51 -11.84 8.46
CA ASP A 251 -13.17 -13.14 8.46
C ASP A 251 -14.53 -13.03 9.16
N LEU A 252 -15.59 -13.44 8.47
CA LEU A 252 -16.95 -13.45 9.02
C LEU A 252 -17.14 -14.49 10.12
N GLY A 253 -16.26 -15.50 10.19
CA GLY A 253 -16.43 -16.62 11.10
C GLY A 253 -17.80 -17.28 10.91
N PRO A 254 -18.65 -17.37 11.95
CA PRO A 254 -19.98 -17.96 11.84
C PRO A 254 -21.06 -17.00 11.29
N LEU A 255 -20.74 -15.72 11.07
CA LEU A 255 -21.70 -14.71 10.59
C LEU A 255 -21.87 -14.76 9.06
N ASN A 256 -22.94 -14.16 8.57
CA ASN A 256 -23.20 -14.02 7.14
C ASN A 256 -23.65 -12.60 6.81
N LEU A 257 -23.42 -12.14 5.58
CA LEU A 257 -23.98 -10.89 5.09
C LEU A 257 -25.44 -11.07 4.68
N TYR A 258 -26.22 -10.00 4.72
CA TYR A 258 -27.59 -9.98 4.22
C TYR A 258 -27.62 -10.23 2.70
N ASP A 259 -28.37 -11.25 2.29
CA ASP A 259 -28.74 -11.52 0.90
C ASP A 259 -30.26 -11.46 0.78
N PRO A 260 -30.84 -10.57 -0.06
CA PRO A 260 -32.28 -10.45 -0.21
C PRO A 260 -32.97 -11.74 -0.71
N ASN A 261 -32.21 -12.72 -1.22
CA ASN A 261 -32.70 -14.00 -1.71
C ASN A 261 -32.66 -15.11 -0.65
N VAL A 262 -32.05 -14.87 0.51
CA VAL A 262 -31.92 -15.83 1.61
C VAL A 262 -32.62 -15.26 2.85
N PRO A 263 -33.54 -16.02 3.49
CA PRO A 263 -34.15 -15.54 4.74
C PRO A 263 -33.08 -15.24 5.79
N PRO A 264 -33.03 -14.00 6.35
CA PRO A 264 -32.04 -13.64 7.33
C PRO A 264 -32.26 -14.36 8.67
N ASP A 265 -31.18 -14.57 9.40
CA ASP A 265 -31.15 -15.21 10.71
C ASP A 265 -30.38 -14.35 11.75
N GLU A 266 -30.28 -14.84 12.98
CA GLU A 266 -29.61 -14.11 14.07
C GLU A 266 -28.12 -13.83 13.80
N ASN A 267 -27.50 -14.46 12.80
CA ASN A 267 -26.10 -14.29 12.40
C ASN A 267 -25.93 -13.31 11.23
N THR A 268 -27.03 -12.77 10.72
CA THR A 268 -27.02 -11.92 9.54
C THR A 268 -26.61 -10.49 9.86
N ILE A 269 -25.64 -9.98 9.10
CA ILE A 269 -25.14 -8.61 9.14
C ILE A 269 -25.88 -7.77 8.10
N PHE A 270 -26.39 -6.62 8.51
CA PHE A 270 -27.09 -5.66 7.68
C PHE A 270 -26.28 -4.39 7.50
N ASP A 271 -26.28 -3.85 6.28
CA ASP A 271 -25.68 -2.56 5.95
C ASP A 271 -26.75 -1.45 6.00
N THR A 272 -26.48 -0.40 6.78
CA THR A 272 -27.24 0.86 6.76
C THR A 272 -26.42 1.94 6.04
N PRO A 273 -26.79 2.33 4.81
CA PRO A 273 -26.04 3.33 4.05
C PRO A 273 -26.05 4.72 4.69
N VAL A 274 -24.92 5.41 4.60
CA VAL A 274 -24.75 6.80 5.07
C VAL A 274 -24.58 7.75 3.89
N ALA A 275 -23.48 7.59 3.15
CA ALA A 275 -23.06 8.47 2.08
C ALA A 275 -21.94 7.81 1.25
N TRP A 276 -21.58 8.44 0.15
CA TRP A 276 -20.37 8.20 -0.61
C TRP A 276 -19.20 9.00 -0.03
N ALA A 277 -18.08 8.32 0.17
CA ALA A 277 -16.83 8.86 0.66
C ALA A 277 -15.81 8.97 -0.46
N THR A 278 -15.49 10.20 -0.88
CA THR A 278 -14.48 10.47 -1.91
C THR A 278 -13.06 10.34 -1.34
N ILE A 279 -12.18 9.63 -2.04
CA ILE A 279 -10.81 9.37 -1.62
C ILE A 279 -9.86 9.91 -2.68
N ALA A 280 -8.96 10.83 -2.29
CA ALA A 280 -7.94 11.38 -3.16
C ALA A 280 -6.67 10.52 -3.15
N LEU A 281 -6.08 10.30 -4.33
CA LEU A 281 -4.69 9.88 -4.46
C LEU A 281 -3.80 11.10 -4.18
N VAL A 282 -3.10 11.07 -3.06
CA VAL A 282 -2.28 12.19 -2.57
C VAL A 282 -0.80 11.94 -2.85
N THR A 283 -0.08 13.01 -3.10
CA THR A 283 1.35 12.97 -3.43
C THR A 283 2.11 14.07 -2.73
N ASN A 284 3.34 13.76 -2.32
CA ASN A 284 4.32 14.79 -2.01
C ASN A 284 4.71 15.50 -3.31
N LEU A 285 4.78 16.82 -3.28
CA LEU A 285 5.19 17.59 -4.46
C LEU A 285 6.63 17.27 -4.93
N GLY A 286 7.45 16.66 -4.07
CA GLY A 286 8.78 16.15 -4.42
C GLY A 286 8.81 15.01 -5.43
N THR A 287 7.70 14.29 -5.61
CA THR A 287 7.59 13.22 -6.60
C THR A 287 7.65 13.77 -8.02
N GLY A 288 7.12 14.98 -8.24
CA GLY A 288 6.91 15.57 -9.56
C GLY A 288 5.68 15.03 -10.30
N VAL A 289 4.96 14.05 -9.76
CA VAL A 289 3.82 13.42 -10.43
C VAL A 289 2.55 14.26 -10.25
N ARG A 290 1.83 14.47 -11.35
CA ARG A 290 0.59 15.29 -11.37
C ARG A 290 -0.64 14.52 -11.82
N GLN A 291 -0.47 13.48 -12.62
CA GLN A 291 -1.55 12.68 -13.20
C GLN A 291 -1.08 11.25 -13.47
N MET A 292 -1.98 10.28 -13.36
CA MET A 292 -1.74 8.86 -13.61
C MET A 292 -2.99 8.20 -14.18
N ASP A 293 -2.82 7.16 -14.99
CA ASP A 293 -3.92 6.31 -15.44
C ASP A 293 -4.35 5.38 -14.30
N GLN A 294 -5.63 5.01 -14.23
CA GLN A 294 -6.16 4.12 -13.19
C GLN A 294 -5.46 2.76 -13.20
N SER A 295 -5.09 2.24 -14.38
CA SER A 295 -4.26 1.05 -14.53
C SER A 295 -2.87 1.20 -13.90
N ASP A 296 -2.20 2.33 -14.10
CA ASP A 296 -0.89 2.64 -13.51
C ASP A 296 -0.99 2.84 -11.98
N VAL A 297 -2.05 3.49 -11.50
CA VAL A 297 -2.35 3.59 -10.06
C VAL A 297 -2.57 2.20 -9.46
N ARG A 298 -3.31 1.32 -10.13
CA ARG A 298 -3.50 -0.08 -9.71
C ARG A 298 -2.18 -0.81 -9.60
N HIS A 299 -1.34 -0.71 -10.63
CA HIS A 299 -0.01 -1.32 -10.64
C HIS A 299 0.86 -0.75 -9.49
N LEU A 300 0.96 0.57 -9.36
CA LEU A 300 1.71 1.26 -8.30
C LEU A 300 1.34 0.81 -6.88
N ILE A 301 0.04 0.74 -6.58
CA ILE A 301 -0.42 0.35 -5.24
C ILE A 301 -0.15 -1.14 -4.97
N ALA A 302 -0.10 -1.97 -6.02
CA ALA A 302 0.12 -3.42 -5.89
C ALA A 302 1.60 -3.81 -5.82
N THR A 303 2.50 -3.06 -6.46
CA THR A 303 3.92 -3.41 -6.60
C THR A 303 4.88 -2.46 -5.87
N GLY A 304 4.47 -1.24 -5.53
CA GLY A 304 5.33 -0.18 -5.00
C GLY A 304 5.99 0.71 -6.07
N ARG A 305 5.96 0.31 -7.35
CA ARG A 305 6.54 1.08 -8.46
C ARG A 305 5.50 1.29 -9.56
N ASN A 306 5.65 2.32 -10.38
CA ASN A 306 4.73 2.52 -11.51
C ASN A 306 5.02 1.55 -12.67
N MET A 307 4.15 1.49 -13.68
CA MET A 307 4.35 0.65 -14.88
C MET A 307 5.60 1.00 -15.68
N LYS A 308 6.16 2.19 -15.47
CA LYS A 308 7.44 2.62 -16.08
C LYS A 308 8.66 2.17 -15.29
N GLY A 309 8.47 1.49 -14.16
CA GLY A 309 9.51 1.01 -13.25
C GLY A 309 9.97 2.03 -12.21
N GLU A 310 9.55 3.29 -12.31
CA GLU A 310 9.96 4.34 -11.37
C GLU A 310 9.43 4.05 -9.95
N ASN A 311 10.34 4.10 -9.00
CA ASN A 311 10.12 3.71 -7.62
C ASN A 311 9.74 4.90 -6.74
N PHE A 312 8.65 4.77 -5.99
CA PHE A 312 8.16 5.80 -5.08
C PHE A 312 8.09 5.25 -3.66
N MET A 313 7.77 6.11 -2.67
CA MET A 313 7.39 5.60 -1.35
C MET A 313 5.87 5.49 -1.30
N VAL A 314 5.35 4.30 -1.61
CA VAL A 314 3.91 4.03 -1.61
C VAL A 314 3.41 3.77 -0.18
N VAL A 315 2.81 4.79 0.41
CA VAL A 315 2.27 4.79 1.77
C VAL A 315 0.89 4.16 1.80
N THR A 316 0.83 2.91 2.25
CA THR A 316 -0.42 2.13 2.35
C THR A 316 -1.03 2.15 3.74
N ARG A 317 -2.34 1.93 3.79
CA ARG A 317 -3.06 1.56 5.03
C ARG A 317 -3.01 0.05 5.22
N ASP A 318 -3.21 -0.41 6.45
CA ASP A 318 -3.42 -1.84 6.69
C ASP A 318 -4.72 -2.34 6.03
N SER A 319 -4.82 -3.64 5.76
CA SER A 319 -6.03 -4.26 5.15
C SER A 319 -7.29 -4.12 6.02
N GLY A 320 -7.10 -3.74 7.29
CA GLY A 320 -8.12 -3.30 8.22
C GLY A 320 -8.79 -1.96 7.89
N SER A 321 -8.39 -1.28 6.82
CA SER A 321 -8.89 0.05 6.43
C SER A 321 -9.89 0.00 5.29
N GLY A 322 -11.12 0.44 5.54
CA GLY A 322 -12.11 0.68 4.50
C GLY A 322 -11.72 1.77 3.51
N THR A 323 -10.86 2.74 3.89
CA THR A 323 -10.30 3.70 2.92
C THR A 323 -9.42 2.98 1.89
N ARG A 324 -8.61 1.99 2.32
CA ARG A 324 -7.87 1.11 1.39
C ARG A 324 -8.82 0.31 0.54
N ASN A 325 -9.83 -0.32 1.15
CA ASN A 325 -10.74 -1.17 0.41
C ASN A 325 -11.56 -0.39 -0.62
N ALA A 326 -12.02 0.80 -0.28
CA ALA A 326 -12.74 1.68 -1.20
C ALA A 326 -11.84 2.07 -2.37
N PHE A 327 -10.64 2.60 -2.07
CA PHE A 327 -9.69 3.03 -3.09
C PHE A 327 -9.28 1.88 -4.01
N ASN A 328 -8.85 0.75 -3.45
CA ASN A 328 -8.37 -0.39 -4.21
C ASN A 328 -9.48 -1.00 -5.07
N ASN A 329 -10.67 -1.22 -4.53
CA ASN A 329 -11.80 -1.71 -5.34
C ASN A 329 -12.12 -0.73 -6.48
N SER A 330 -12.14 0.58 -6.21
CA SER A 330 -12.41 1.60 -7.24
C SER A 330 -11.34 1.74 -8.33
N ILE A 331 -10.19 1.07 -8.19
CA ILE A 331 -9.17 0.96 -9.24
C ILE A 331 -9.03 -0.47 -9.79
N GLY A 332 -9.94 -1.38 -9.44
CA GLY A 332 -9.92 -2.77 -9.90
C GLY A 332 -8.81 -3.61 -9.26
N LEU A 333 -8.49 -3.31 -8.00
CA LEU A 333 -7.49 -4.01 -7.19
C LEU A 333 -8.19 -4.66 -5.99
N ASP A 334 -8.02 -5.97 -5.81
CA ASP A 334 -8.34 -6.66 -4.57
C ASP A 334 -7.58 -5.95 -3.43
N PRO A 335 -8.27 -5.46 -2.39
CA PRO A 335 -7.63 -4.71 -1.33
C PRO A 335 -6.47 -5.43 -0.66
N SER A 336 -6.48 -6.76 -0.57
CA SER A 336 -5.39 -7.56 0.01
C SER A 336 -4.10 -7.51 -0.81
N TRP A 337 -4.16 -7.11 -2.07
CA TRP A 337 -2.99 -6.93 -2.94
C TRP A 337 -2.41 -5.52 -2.95
N GLY A 338 -3.11 -4.52 -2.39
CA GLY A 338 -2.56 -3.17 -2.28
C GLY A 338 -1.53 -2.99 -1.16
N VAL A 339 -0.36 -3.57 -1.34
CA VAL A 339 0.70 -3.67 -0.32
C VAL A 339 1.71 -2.52 -0.37
N GLY A 340 1.87 -1.84 -1.52
CA GLY A 340 2.91 -0.84 -1.74
C GLY A 340 4.30 -1.40 -1.42
N GLU A 341 5.07 -0.67 -0.60
CA GLU A 341 6.41 -1.10 -0.13
C GLU A 341 6.43 -2.40 0.68
N ASN A 342 5.30 -2.83 1.25
CA ASN A 342 5.16 -4.03 2.08
C ASN A 342 6.09 -4.12 3.33
N ILE A 343 6.57 -2.99 3.84
CA ILE A 343 7.46 -2.94 5.01
C ILE A 343 6.70 -2.73 6.33
N GLY A 344 7.08 -3.52 7.34
CA GLY A 344 6.60 -3.45 8.72
C GLY A 344 5.18 -3.97 8.92
N GLY A 345 4.76 -4.08 10.19
CA GLY A 345 3.37 -4.39 10.57
C GLY A 345 2.50 -3.15 10.72
N LEU A 346 1.38 -3.29 11.43
CA LEU A 346 0.48 -2.16 11.74
C LEU A 346 1.23 -1.00 12.40
N SER A 347 1.29 0.13 11.71
CA SER A 347 2.04 1.31 12.12
C SER A 347 1.12 2.39 12.70
N VAL A 348 1.24 2.62 14.01
CA VAL A 348 0.44 3.60 14.78
C VAL A 348 1.30 4.61 15.55
N LEU A 349 2.63 4.40 15.61
CA LEU A 349 3.53 5.25 16.38
C LEU A 349 4.05 6.42 15.55
N SER A 350 4.15 7.60 16.14
CA SER A 350 4.49 8.82 15.40
C SER A 350 5.92 8.84 14.84
N ASN A 351 6.86 8.12 15.48
CA ASN A 351 8.25 7.99 15.00
C ASN A 351 8.34 7.15 13.72
N GLU A 352 7.35 6.31 13.44
CA GLU A 352 7.28 5.52 12.21
C GLU A 352 6.80 6.33 11.01
N HIS A 353 6.22 7.52 11.23
CA HIS A 353 5.58 8.37 10.20
C HIS A 353 6.42 9.58 9.80
N ILE A 354 7.63 9.70 10.34
CA ILE A 354 8.57 10.80 10.10
C ILE A 354 9.93 10.22 9.74
N LEU A 355 10.75 10.99 9.03
CA LEU A 355 12.05 10.53 8.56
C LEU A 355 12.97 10.20 9.75
N GLY A 356 13.71 9.11 9.66
CA GLY A 356 14.52 8.62 10.77
C GLY A 356 14.73 7.11 10.74
N PRO A 357 15.53 6.56 11.67
CA PRO A 357 15.80 5.12 11.75
C PRO A 357 14.54 4.25 11.88
N ASN A 358 13.49 4.78 12.52
CA ASN A 358 12.22 4.07 12.74
C ASN A 358 11.19 4.25 11.62
N PHE A 359 11.50 4.99 10.54
CA PHE A 359 10.55 5.26 9.45
C PHE A 359 9.98 3.97 8.87
N ILE A 360 8.67 3.85 8.72
CA ILE A 360 8.03 2.73 8.03
C ILE A 360 7.09 3.34 6.99
N PRO A 361 7.09 2.90 5.72
CA PRO A 361 6.18 3.45 4.71
C PRO A 361 4.77 2.84 4.78
N GLY A 362 4.64 1.54 5.03
CA GLY A 362 3.38 0.81 4.87
C GLY A 362 2.49 0.74 6.13
N ASN A 363 1.33 0.10 5.95
CA ASN A 363 0.45 -0.44 7.00
C ASN A 363 -0.02 0.58 8.05
N LYS A 364 -0.32 1.80 7.61
CA LYS A 364 -0.77 2.87 8.49
C LYS A 364 -2.13 2.58 9.11
N GLY A 365 -2.25 2.77 10.44
CA GLY A 365 -3.51 2.55 11.16
C GLY A 365 -4.60 3.58 10.87
N GLY A 366 -4.25 4.78 10.38
CA GLY A 366 -5.20 5.87 10.12
C GLY A 366 -4.84 6.79 8.96
N ASN A 367 -5.82 7.53 8.43
CA ASN A 367 -5.59 8.52 7.36
C ASN A 367 -4.62 9.62 7.78
N SER A 368 -4.70 10.10 9.03
CA SER A 368 -3.72 11.05 9.56
C SER A 368 -2.29 10.51 9.57
N ASN A 369 -2.11 9.19 9.69
CA ASN A 369 -0.79 8.56 9.66
C ASN A 369 -0.27 8.48 8.21
N VAL A 370 -1.12 8.21 7.22
CA VAL A 370 -0.78 8.30 5.80
C VAL A 370 -0.38 9.72 5.44
N GLU A 371 -1.19 10.71 5.81
CA GLU A 371 -0.93 12.13 5.55
C GLU A 371 0.43 12.58 6.10
N VAL A 372 0.76 12.19 7.34
CA VAL A 372 2.02 12.54 7.98
C VAL A 372 3.20 11.81 7.32
N THR A 373 3.05 10.54 6.95
CA THR A 373 4.12 9.77 6.30
C THR A 373 4.40 10.31 4.90
N ALA A 374 3.36 10.46 4.07
CA ALA A 374 3.49 10.94 2.70
C ALA A 374 4.04 12.38 2.62
N ARG A 375 3.65 13.29 3.54
CA ARG A 375 4.17 14.67 3.50
C ARG A 375 5.64 14.77 3.92
N ASN A 376 6.12 13.82 4.71
CA ASN A 376 7.50 13.82 5.20
C ASN A 376 8.44 13.06 4.27
N HIS A 377 7.97 12.07 3.50
CA HIS A 377 8.81 11.48 2.45
C HIS A 377 8.66 12.25 1.14
N ARG A 378 9.75 12.75 0.56
CA ARG A 378 9.67 13.57 -0.67
C ARG A 378 9.24 12.77 -1.91
N LEU A 379 9.39 11.45 -1.88
CA LEU A 379 8.84 10.50 -2.87
C LEU A 379 7.49 9.89 -2.46
N GLY A 380 6.85 10.41 -1.41
CA GLY A 380 5.64 9.81 -0.84
C GLY A 380 4.40 9.93 -1.75
N ILE A 381 3.76 8.80 -2.04
CA ILE A 381 2.43 8.71 -2.67
C ILE A 381 1.54 7.88 -1.75
N GLY A 382 0.30 8.28 -1.54
CA GLY A 382 -0.66 7.53 -0.72
C GLY A 382 -2.08 7.94 -1.04
N TYR A 383 -3.03 7.60 -0.18
CA TYR A 383 -4.44 7.95 -0.37
C TYR A 383 -5.11 8.36 0.93
N ALA A 384 -6.00 9.35 0.86
CA ALA A 384 -6.71 9.89 2.02
C ALA A 384 -8.08 10.45 1.61
N GLY A 385 -8.99 10.58 2.57
CA GLY A 385 -10.29 11.25 2.34
C GLY A 385 -10.10 12.66 1.79
N ALA A 386 -10.76 12.96 0.66
CA ALA A 386 -10.59 14.22 -0.06
C ALA A 386 -11.04 15.43 0.78
N GLU A 387 -12.07 15.27 1.61
CA GLU A 387 -12.62 16.30 2.51
C GLU A 387 -11.56 16.84 3.49
N ARG A 388 -10.61 15.97 3.86
CA ARG A 388 -9.51 16.30 4.78
C ARG A 388 -8.47 17.21 4.14
N GLY A 389 -8.47 17.37 2.82
CA GLY A 389 -7.58 18.31 2.12
C GLY A 389 -7.77 19.73 2.62
N ILE A 390 -9.02 20.10 2.92
CA ILE A 390 -9.37 21.41 3.47
C ILE A 390 -9.39 21.35 5.00
N GLU A 391 -10.07 20.38 5.60
CA GLU A 391 -10.29 20.34 7.05
C GLU A 391 -9.05 19.91 7.86
N GLY A 392 -8.29 18.95 7.33
CA GLY A 392 -7.00 18.52 7.85
C GLY A 392 -5.82 19.33 7.30
N ALA A 393 -6.09 20.21 6.34
CA ALA A 393 -5.15 21.14 5.73
C ALA A 393 -3.92 20.51 5.06
N TRP A 394 -4.02 19.25 4.60
CA TRP A 394 -2.95 18.67 3.79
C TRP A 394 -2.87 19.33 2.41
N LEU A 395 -4.01 19.66 1.79
CA LEU A 395 -4.08 20.41 0.53
C LEU A 395 -4.00 21.92 0.79
N SER A 396 -4.90 22.46 1.62
CA SER A 396 -4.98 23.91 1.89
C SER A 396 -3.75 24.48 2.59
N GLY A 397 -3.01 23.63 3.32
CA GLY A 397 -1.72 23.97 3.90
C GLY A 397 -0.52 23.79 2.95
N GLY A 398 -0.72 23.21 1.76
CA GLY A 398 0.34 22.90 0.80
C GLY A 398 1.33 21.85 1.30
N GLN A 399 0.86 20.86 2.04
CA GLN A 399 1.66 19.75 2.57
C GLN A 399 1.74 18.58 1.59
N LEU A 400 0.61 18.31 0.92
CA LEU A 400 0.42 17.30 -0.10
C LEU A 400 -0.41 17.90 -1.24
N GLU A 401 -0.37 17.26 -2.38
CA GLU A 401 -1.18 17.59 -3.55
C GLU A 401 -1.90 16.33 -4.06
N ILE A 402 -2.83 16.47 -5.01
CA ILE A 402 -3.63 15.39 -5.57
C ILE A 402 -3.11 15.02 -6.96
N ILE A 403 -2.99 13.73 -7.23
CA ILE A 403 -2.76 13.19 -8.57
C ILE A 403 -4.12 13.07 -9.28
N ALA A 404 -4.25 13.66 -10.47
CA ALA A 404 -5.44 13.48 -11.30
C ALA A 404 -5.47 12.07 -11.90
N ILE A 405 -6.63 11.43 -11.94
CA ILE A 405 -6.78 10.04 -12.39
C ILE A 405 -7.61 10.00 -13.67
N ARG A 406 -7.17 9.22 -14.66
CA ARG A 406 -7.97 8.86 -15.83
C ARG A 406 -8.45 7.43 -15.66
N ASN A 407 -9.76 7.21 -15.62
CA ASN A 407 -10.34 5.88 -15.38
C ASN A 407 -10.31 5.01 -16.65
N ASP A 408 -9.11 4.72 -17.15
CA ASP A 408 -8.87 3.97 -18.38
C ASP A 408 -9.41 2.53 -18.31
N LEU A 409 -9.43 1.90 -17.13
CA LEU A 409 -10.06 0.59 -16.93
C LEU A 409 -11.60 0.62 -17.09
N GLN A 410 -12.20 1.80 -16.98
CA GLN A 410 -13.65 2.03 -17.13
C GLN A 410 -13.98 2.74 -18.45
N GLY A 411 -13.00 2.87 -19.35
CA GLY A 411 -13.17 3.52 -20.66
C GLY A 411 -13.09 5.05 -20.64
N GLY A 412 -12.64 5.64 -19.53
CA GLY A 412 -12.37 7.06 -19.40
C GLY A 412 -11.22 7.52 -20.29
N THR A 413 -11.31 8.75 -20.78
CA THR A 413 -10.33 9.36 -21.69
C THR A 413 -9.70 10.65 -21.16
N GLU A 414 -10.28 11.22 -20.10
CA GLU A 414 -9.85 12.47 -19.48
C GLU A 414 -9.35 12.23 -18.05
N TYR A 415 -8.44 13.09 -17.59
CA TYR A 415 -7.98 13.10 -16.19
C TYR A 415 -8.93 13.95 -15.35
N SER A 416 -9.43 13.38 -14.27
CA SER A 416 -10.30 14.07 -13.32
C SER A 416 -9.63 14.22 -11.96
N ARG A 417 -10.15 15.17 -11.17
CA ARG A 417 -9.75 15.43 -9.79
C ARG A 417 -11.00 15.32 -8.92
N PRO A 418 -10.90 15.20 -7.58
CA PRO A 418 -12.08 15.14 -6.71
C PRO A 418 -12.71 16.54 -6.53
N THR A 419 -12.97 17.25 -7.63
CA THR A 419 -13.82 18.44 -7.65
C THR A 419 -15.25 18.01 -7.37
N ILE A 420 -16.08 18.90 -6.83
CA ILE A 420 -17.45 18.52 -6.52
C ILE A 420 -18.25 18.13 -7.76
N ASP A 421 -17.97 18.75 -8.91
CA ASP A 421 -18.67 18.44 -10.16
C ASP A 421 -18.22 17.08 -10.71
N ASP A 422 -16.91 16.79 -10.75
CA ASP A 422 -16.41 15.48 -11.21
C ASP A 422 -16.89 14.32 -10.33
N VAL A 423 -17.13 14.57 -9.03
CA VAL A 423 -17.68 13.58 -8.10
C VAL A 423 -19.19 13.40 -8.26
N LEU A 424 -19.95 14.45 -8.55
CA LEU A 424 -21.42 14.37 -8.66
C LEU A 424 -21.88 13.91 -10.05
N ASP A 425 -21.27 14.45 -11.10
CA ASP A 425 -21.55 14.19 -12.51
C ASP A 425 -20.63 13.03 -13.00
N ASN A 426 -20.55 11.97 -12.19
CA ASN A 426 -19.49 10.97 -12.23
C ASN A 426 -19.70 9.89 -13.30
N ASP A 427 -19.36 10.20 -14.55
CA ASP A 427 -19.22 9.20 -15.61
C ASP A 427 -17.79 8.61 -15.68
N ALA A 428 -17.46 7.89 -16.75
CA ALA A 428 -16.12 7.33 -16.93
C ALA A 428 -14.99 8.38 -16.95
N ASN A 429 -15.28 9.64 -17.28
CA ASN A 429 -14.35 10.77 -17.20
C ASN A 429 -14.45 11.55 -15.89
N GLY A 430 -15.42 11.24 -15.01
CA GLY A 430 -15.55 11.83 -13.68
C GLY A 430 -14.55 11.26 -12.67
N TYR A 431 -14.71 11.63 -11.40
CA TYR A 431 -13.88 11.13 -10.30
C TYR A 431 -14.59 10.02 -9.53
N LEU A 432 -14.04 8.81 -9.60
CA LEU A 432 -14.73 7.58 -9.16
C LEU A 432 -14.15 6.95 -7.90
N GLN A 433 -12.99 7.42 -7.44
CA GLN A 433 -12.29 6.81 -6.32
C GLN A 433 -12.98 7.12 -4.99
N GLY A 434 -13.57 6.09 -4.40
CA GLY A 434 -14.37 6.22 -3.18
C GLY A 434 -15.13 4.95 -2.83
N GLY A 435 -15.97 5.04 -1.79
CA GLY A 435 -16.76 3.91 -1.31
C GLY A 435 -18.08 4.33 -0.68
N ALA A 436 -19.07 3.44 -0.76
CA ALA A 436 -20.33 3.59 -0.04
C ALA A 436 -20.08 3.34 1.44
N SER A 437 -20.08 4.41 2.24
CA SER A 437 -19.94 4.32 3.69
C SER A 437 -21.24 3.84 4.33
N ILE A 438 -21.13 2.87 5.22
CA ILE A 438 -22.25 2.18 5.87
C ILE A 438 -22.03 2.05 7.38
N PHE A 439 -23.09 1.73 8.10
CA PHE A 439 -23.00 1.08 9.41
C PHE A 439 -23.42 -0.38 9.27
N ALA A 440 -22.53 -1.29 9.65
CA ALA A 440 -22.83 -2.71 9.75
C ALA A 440 -23.38 -3.02 11.15
N SER A 441 -24.44 -3.80 11.22
CA SER A 441 -25.07 -4.28 12.45
C SER A 441 -25.40 -5.76 12.35
N ILE A 442 -25.32 -6.48 13.47
CA ILE A 442 -25.88 -7.83 13.57
C ILE A 442 -27.37 -7.69 13.92
N GLY A 443 -28.23 -8.19 13.04
CA GLY A 443 -29.66 -7.92 13.07
C GLY A 443 -30.05 -6.64 12.33
N ASP A 444 -31.33 -6.56 11.94
CA ASP A 444 -31.90 -5.47 11.16
C ASP A 444 -32.39 -4.35 12.09
N PRO A 445 -31.82 -3.12 12.02
CA PRO A 445 -32.30 -2.00 12.80
C PRO A 445 -33.77 -1.67 12.52
N ARG A 446 -34.30 -2.01 11.34
CA ARG A 446 -35.69 -1.75 10.95
C ARG A 446 -36.69 -2.71 11.59
N SER A 447 -36.24 -3.78 12.24
CA SER A 447 -37.14 -4.66 13.00
C SER A 447 -37.46 -4.15 14.40
N ALA A 448 -36.73 -3.12 14.87
CA ALA A 448 -37.01 -2.47 16.14
C ALA A 448 -38.47 -1.97 16.25
N PRO A 449 -38.96 -1.72 17.49
CA PRO A 449 -40.28 -1.13 17.67
C PRO A 449 -40.44 0.22 16.93
N VAL A 450 -41.69 0.59 16.62
CA VAL A 450 -41.99 1.80 15.83
C VAL A 450 -41.56 3.07 16.58
N GLU A 451 -41.65 3.07 17.91
CA GLU A 451 -41.13 4.12 18.79
C GLU A 451 -39.59 4.27 18.73
N LYS A 452 -38.89 3.26 18.18
CA LYS A 452 -37.45 3.29 17.90
C LYS A 452 -37.16 3.38 16.40
N GLY A 453 -38.16 3.78 15.61
CA GLY A 453 -38.02 4.10 14.18
C GLY A 453 -38.03 2.89 13.24
N GLY A 454 -38.42 1.70 13.74
CA GLY A 454 -38.53 0.51 12.90
C GLY A 454 -39.78 0.47 12.01
N ASP A 455 -39.76 -0.43 11.04
CA ASP A 455 -40.79 -0.59 10.02
C ASP A 455 -41.90 -1.57 10.48
N PRO A 456 -43.17 -1.16 10.51
CA PRO A 456 -44.26 -2.04 10.91
C PRO A 456 -44.33 -3.31 10.04
N GLY A 457 -44.23 -4.47 10.67
CA GLY A 457 -44.33 -5.77 10.00
C GLY A 457 -43.04 -6.27 9.36
N ASN A 458 -41.91 -5.61 9.61
CA ASN A 458 -40.61 -6.24 9.39
C ASN A 458 -40.47 -7.45 10.32
N THR A 459 -40.06 -8.59 9.77
CA THR A 459 -39.88 -9.85 10.50
C THR A 459 -38.44 -10.34 10.49
N ASN A 460 -37.51 -9.48 10.04
CA ASN A 460 -36.10 -9.79 10.11
C ASN A 460 -35.65 -9.86 11.57
N PRO A 461 -34.58 -10.58 11.90
CA PRO A 461 -34.01 -10.65 13.24
C PRO A 461 -33.66 -9.27 13.80
N ASP A 462 -34.05 -9.01 15.04
CA ASP A 462 -33.78 -7.74 15.73
C ASP A 462 -32.30 -7.59 16.08
N MET A 463 -31.81 -6.34 16.12
CA MET A 463 -30.58 -6.03 16.83
C MET A 463 -30.77 -6.25 18.34
N ASP A 464 -29.76 -6.79 19.02
CA ASP A 464 -29.85 -7.03 20.46
C ASP A 464 -29.87 -5.71 21.29
N ASN A 465 -29.12 -4.69 20.85
CA ASN A 465 -29.21 -3.34 21.44
C ASN A 465 -30.22 -2.50 20.64
N VAL A 466 -31.44 -2.41 21.17
CA VAL A 466 -32.53 -1.62 20.55
C VAL A 466 -32.21 -0.13 20.44
N GLU A 467 -31.35 0.41 21.31
CA GLU A 467 -30.95 1.82 21.26
C GLU A 467 -29.89 2.08 20.19
N ALA A 468 -29.04 1.09 19.90
CA ALA A 468 -28.19 1.12 18.71
C ALA A 468 -29.02 1.05 17.41
N ALA A 469 -30.11 0.26 17.39
CA ALA A 469 -31.06 0.26 16.28
C ALA A 469 -31.76 1.62 16.12
N ALA A 470 -32.16 2.24 17.23
CA ALA A 470 -32.76 3.57 17.23
C ALA A 470 -31.81 4.64 16.69
N PHE A 471 -30.51 4.57 17.03
CA PHE A 471 -29.48 5.43 16.46
C PHE A 471 -29.40 5.31 14.93
N LEU A 472 -29.39 4.08 14.38
CA LEU A 472 -29.39 3.87 12.94
C LEU A 472 -30.68 4.33 12.26
N ASN A 473 -31.84 4.09 12.89
CA ASN A 473 -33.12 4.57 12.35
C ASN A 473 -33.21 6.10 12.38
N ASN A 474 -32.63 6.76 13.39
CA ASN A 474 -32.56 8.23 13.46
C ASN A 474 -31.79 8.80 12.27
N LEU A 475 -30.64 8.19 11.96
CA LEU A 475 -29.85 8.51 10.78
C LEU A 475 -30.63 8.28 9.48
N ARG A 476 -31.21 7.09 9.31
CA ARG A 476 -31.94 6.70 8.11
C ARG A 476 -33.11 7.63 7.83
N LEU A 477 -33.98 7.83 8.81
CA LEU A 477 -35.19 8.67 8.68
C LEU A 477 -34.82 10.14 8.44
N SER A 478 -33.77 10.64 9.11
CA SER A 478 -33.23 11.97 8.85
C SER A 478 -32.73 12.12 7.42
N THR A 479 -32.03 11.12 6.88
CA THR A 479 -31.50 11.13 5.52
C THR A 479 -32.62 11.08 4.48
N GLU A 480 -33.62 10.21 4.67
CA GLU A 480 -34.82 10.15 3.83
C GLU A 480 -35.57 11.49 3.81
N ALA A 481 -35.68 12.16 4.97
CA ALA A 481 -36.30 13.47 5.08
C ALA A 481 -35.49 14.56 4.37
N PHE A 482 -34.17 14.54 4.53
CA PHE A 482 -33.28 15.48 3.84
C PHE A 482 -33.35 15.31 2.32
N ILE A 483 -33.36 14.08 1.80
CA ILE A 483 -33.52 13.81 0.36
C ILE A 483 -34.86 14.37 -0.16
N ALA A 484 -35.92 14.29 0.63
CA ALA A 484 -37.23 14.80 0.25
C ALA A 484 -37.34 16.34 0.32
N LEU A 485 -36.57 16.99 1.20
CA LEU A 485 -36.59 18.44 1.40
C LEU A 485 -35.18 18.99 1.73
N PRO A 486 -34.25 19.03 0.76
CA PRO A 486 -32.89 19.50 1.03
C PRO A 486 -32.87 20.95 1.50
N GLY A 487 -32.24 21.22 2.65
CA GLY A 487 -32.11 22.57 3.22
C GLY A 487 -33.39 23.16 3.82
N GLY A 488 -34.47 22.36 3.99
CA GLY A 488 -35.67 22.81 4.69
C GLY A 488 -35.45 22.90 6.20
N ASP A 489 -36.19 23.77 6.89
CA ASP A 489 -36.06 23.98 8.34
C ASP A 489 -36.14 22.66 9.12
N GLU A 490 -37.06 21.75 8.77
CA GLU A 490 -37.20 20.46 9.45
C GLU A 490 -36.04 19.47 9.21
N THR A 491 -35.08 19.83 8.36
CA THR A 491 -33.93 19.00 7.99
C THR A 491 -32.58 19.61 8.36
N LEU A 492 -32.54 20.87 8.82
CA LEU A 492 -31.30 21.50 9.31
C LEU A 492 -30.87 20.93 10.67
N PHE A 493 -29.58 20.92 10.93
CA PHE A 493 -28.91 20.34 12.08
C PHE A 493 -29.26 18.86 12.29
N THR A 494 -29.53 18.12 11.22
CA THR A 494 -29.84 16.68 11.29
C THR A 494 -28.66 15.82 10.83
N PRO A 495 -28.64 14.52 11.18
CA PRO A 495 -27.66 13.58 10.66
C PRO A 495 -27.56 13.57 9.11
N GLY A 496 -28.71 13.68 8.42
CA GLY A 496 -28.81 13.69 6.96
C GLY A 496 -28.21 14.94 6.30
N GLU A 497 -28.43 16.14 6.85
CA GLU A 497 -27.77 17.36 6.37
C GLU A 497 -26.26 17.29 6.56
N LEU A 498 -25.81 16.78 7.71
CA LEU A 498 -24.39 16.62 7.99
C LEU A 498 -23.72 15.71 6.96
N ALA A 499 -24.39 14.60 6.59
CA ALA A 499 -23.90 13.70 5.55
C ALA A 499 -23.78 14.41 4.18
N ALA A 500 -24.75 15.25 3.79
CA ALA A 500 -24.71 15.99 2.53
C ALA A 500 -23.63 17.09 2.44
N THR A 501 -23.27 17.68 3.59
CA THR A 501 -22.31 18.80 3.65
C THR A 501 -20.86 18.35 3.85
N LYS A 502 -20.64 17.18 4.45
CA LYS A 502 -19.30 16.64 4.75
C LYS A 502 -18.87 15.49 3.84
N LEU A 503 -19.82 14.67 3.42
CA LEU A 503 -19.64 13.56 2.49
C LEU A 503 -20.52 13.84 1.26
N VAL A 504 -20.83 12.83 0.44
CA VAL A 504 -21.75 12.99 -0.68
C VAL A 504 -22.91 12.02 -0.52
N LEU A 505 -24.14 12.50 -0.32
CA LEU A 505 -25.28 11.59 -0.28
C LEU A 505 -25.41 10.88 -1.64
N THR A 506 -25.56 9.56 -1.62
CA THR A 506 -25.61 8.75 -2.85
C THR A 506 -26.75 9.16 -3.77
N ALA A 507 -27.84 9.73 -3.26
CA ALA A 507 -28.92 10.29 -4.08
C ALA A 507 -28.50 11.50 -4.94
N GLY A 508 -27.36 12.14 -4.67
CA GLY A 508 -26.82 13.24 -5.48
C GLY A 508 -25.89 12.80 -6.61
N LEU A 509 -25.48 11.52 -6.65
CA LEU A 509 -24.57 10.98 -7.67
C LEU A 509 -25.33 10.53 -8.92
N ASP A 510 -24.79 10.80 -10.10
CA ASP A 510 -25.37 10.34 -11.37
C ASP A 510 -25.22 8.82 -11.55
N TYR A 511 -24.06 8.29 -11.17
CA TYR A 511 -23.73 6.87 -11.25
C TYR A 511 -23.24 6.34 -9.90
N LEU A 512 -23.48 5.05 -9.66
CA LEU A 512 -22.96 4.30 -8.52
C LEU A 512 -22.22 3.08 -9.04
N PRO A 513 -21.05 2.73 -8.48
CA PRO A 513 -20.41 1.46 -8.81
C PRO A 513 -21.25 0.29 -8.31
N SER A 514 -21.23 -0.80 -9.07
CA SER A 514 -21.81 -2.06 -8.63
C SER A 514 -21.11 -2.58 -7.37
N THR A 515 -21.87 -3.17 -6.46
CA THR A 515 -21.29 -3.76 -5.24
C THR A 515 -20.55 -5.07 -5.55
N GLN A 516 -20.86 -5.75 -6.65
CA GLN A 516 -20.18 -6.99 -7.06
C GLN A 516 -19.00 -6.71 -7.97
N ASP A 517 -19.10 -5.69 -8.83
CA ASP A 517 -18.03 -5.27 -9.72
C ASP A 517 -17.82 -3.76 -9.58
N PRO A 518 -16.86 -3.32 -8.76
CA PRO A 518 -16.62 -1.90 -8.51
C PRO A 518 -16.27 -1.09 -9.77
N LEU A 519 -15.86 -1.73 -10.88
CA LEU A 519 -15.56 -1.05 -12.15
C LEU A 519 -16.82 -0.85 -13.02
N ASP A 520 -17.91 -1.58 -12.76
CA ASP A 520 -19.20 -1.41 -13.45
C ASP A 520 -19.98 -0.21 -12.89
N LEU A 521 -20.04 0.88 -13.65
CA LEU A 521 -20.81 2.07 -13.29
C LEU A 521 -22.29 1.92 -13.70
N GLN A 522 -23.16 1.96 -12.70
CA GLN A 522 -24.60 1.83 -12.88
C GLN A 522 -25.29 3.17 -12.71
N VAL A 523 -26.21 3.51 -13.62
CA VAL A 523 -27.07 4.70 -13.49
C VAL A 523 -27.79 4.65 -12.16
N ASN A 524 -27.69 5.73 -11.36
CA ASN A 524 -28.29 5.76 -10.04
C ASN A 524 -29.83 5.83 -10.13
N PRO A 525 -30.57 4.76 -9.75
CA PRO A 525 -32.02 4.76 -9.83
C PRO A 525 -32.68 5.71 -8.82
N ASN A 526 -31.93 6.15 -7.81
CA ASN A 526 -32.40 7.03 -6.74
C ASN A 526 -31.89 8.47 -6.89
N PHE A 527 -31.36 8.83 -8.07
CA PHE A 527 -30.87 10.17 -8.36
C PHE A 527 -31.92 11.25 -8.08
N ASN A 528 -31.49 12.33 -7.42
CA ASN A 528 -32.30 13.48 -7.06
C ASN A 528 -31.53 14.79 -7.29
N GLN A 529 -31.90 15.49 -8.36
CA GLN A 529 -31.29 16.76 -8.76
C GLN A 529 -31.26 17.81 -7.63
N ALA A 530 -32.31 17.91 -6.80
CA ALA A 530 -32.34 18.91 -5.74
C ALA A 530 -31.33 18.62 -4.63
N VAL A 531 -31.02 17.34 -4.40
CA VAL A 531 -29.94 16.93 -3.48
C VAL A 531 -28.59 17.27 -4.09
N GLN A 532 -28.37 16.93 -5.37
CA GLN A 532 -27.14 17.24 -6.09
C GLN A 532 -26.85 18.75 -6.07
N ASP A 533 -27.83 19.59 -6.40
CA ASP A 533 -27.72 21.06 -6.40
C ASP A 533 -27.36 21.60 -5.01
N PHE A 534 -27.94 21.03 -3.95
CA PHE A 534 -27.60 21.41 -2.57
C PHE A 534 -26.16 21.05 -2.23
N ILE A 535 -25.72 19.82 -2.55
CA ILE A 535 -24.35 19.36 -2.26
C ILE A 535 -23.35 20.25 -3.00
N ARG A 536 -23.54 20.48 -4.31
CA ARG A 536 -22.69 21.34 -5.14
C ARG A 536 -22.47 22.73 -4.51
N ALA A 537 -23.50 23.30 -3.88
CA ALA A 537 -23.43 24.62 -3.26
C ALA A 537 -22.83 24.65 -1.84
N ASN A 538 -22.80 23.53 -1.11
CA ASN A 538 -22.51 23.53 0.34
C ASN A 538 -21.41 22.53 0.76
N ASN A 539 -20.92 21.70 -0.15
CA ASN A 539 -19.91 20.69 0.16
C ASN A 539 -18.50 21.27 0.19
N VAL A 540 -17.64 20.71 1.03
CA VAL A 540 -16.23 21.11 1.15
C VAL A 540 -15.41 20.89 -0.13
N LEU A 541 -15.80 19.93 -0.98
CA LEU A 541 -15.16 19.67 -2.27
C LEU A 541 -15.44 20.75 -3.32
N ALA A 542 -16.35 21.70 -3.05
CA ALA A 542 -16.56 22.89 -3.90
C ALA A 542 -15.43 23.94 -3.75
N ASN A 543 -14.38 23.62 -2.98
CA ASN A 543 -13.23 24.50 -2.80
C ASN A 543 -12.37 24.53 -4.10
N PRO A 544 -12.02 25.72 -4.63
CA PRO A 544 -11.24 25.83 -5.87
C PRO A 544 -9.86 25.16 -5.85
N LEU A 545 -9.32 24.85 -4.66
CA LEU A 545 -8.05 24.13 -4.52
C LEU A 545 -8.09 22.72 -5.14
N PHE A 546 -9.27 22.13 -5.32
CA PHE A 546 -9.41 20.84 -6.01
C PHE A 546 -9.26 20.95 -7.53
N ASP A 547 -9.45 22.13 -8.13
CA ASP A 547 -9.56 22.32 -9.58
C ASP A 547 -8.25 22.05 -10.33
N SER A 548 -7.10 22.32 -9.69
CA SER A 548 -5.80 22.16 -10.36
C SER A 548 -4.63 21.89 -9.41
N PHE A 549 -3.60 21.26 -9.94
CA PHE A 549 -2.39 20.90 -9.20
C PHE A 549 -1.60 22.16 -8.79
N GLY A 550 -1.17 22.23 -7.53
CA GLY A 550 -0.15 23.20 -7.10
C GLY A 550 -0.65 24.63 -6.88
N GLN A 551 -1.95 24.82 -6.62
CA GLN A 551 -2.52 26.16 -6.39
C GLN A 551 -1.95 26.85 -5.14
N VAL A 552 -1.60 26.09 -4.10
CA VAL A 552 -1.00 26.64 -2.86
C VAL A 552 0.51 26.82 -3.00
N THR A 553 1.19 25.80 -3.55
CA THR A 553 2.63 25.77 -3.75
C THR A 553 2.97 24.68 -4.76
N LEU A 554 4.12 24.82 -5.43
CA LEU A 554 4.72 23.76 -6.25
C LEU A 554 5.88 23.04 -5.56
N ASN A 555 6.28 23.50 -4.36
CA ASN A 555 7.47 22.96 -3.68
C ASN A 555 7.12 22.06 -2.50
N GLY A 556 5.97 22.28 -1.85
CA GLY A 556 5.59 21.59 -0.62
C GLY A 556 6.28 22.14 0.64
N LYS A 557 6.46 21.26 1.63
CA LYS A 557 7.02 21.59 2.95
C LYS A 557 8.27 20.78 3.25
N ASN A 558 9.16 21.38 4.03
CA ASN A 558 10.34 20.68 4.55
C ASN A 558 9.84 19.52 5.41
N PRO A 559 10.34 18.30 5.17
CA PRO A 559 9.99 17.17 6.01
C PRO A 559 10.32 17.37 7.49
N THR A 560 9.77 16.50 8.33
CA THR A 560 10.11 16.42 9.74
C THR A 560 10.94 15.17 9.96
N ARG A 561 12.07 15.31 10.68
CA ARG A 561 12.87 14.18 11.15
C ARG A 561 12.59 13.84 12.60
N GLN A 562 12.89 12.61 13.00
CA GLN A 562 12.80 12.16 14.38
C GLN A 562 13.68 13.00 15.31
N THR A 563 13.16 13.32 16.50
CA THR A 563 13.94 13.97 17.55
C THR A 563 14.83 12.97 18.28
N ASN A 564 15.85 13.49 18.98
CA ASN A 564 16.90 12.77 19.70
C ASN A 564 17.76 11.84 18.81
N VAL A 565 17.82 12.13 17.52
CA VAL A 565 18.73 11.51 16.55
C VAL A 565 19.71 12.57 16.05
N THR A 566 20.97 12.20 15.84
CA THR A 566 21.96 13.08 15.21
C THR A 566 21.98 12.78 13.72
N TYR A 567 21.90 13.82 12.88
CA TYR A 567 21.90 13.68 11.42
C TYR A 567 23.19 14.22 10.76
N SER A 568 23.45 13.78 9.53
CA SER A 568 24.70 14.04 8.79
C SER A 568 24.98 15.51 8.51
N ASP A 569 23.94 16.34 8.44
CA ASP A 569 24.03 17.80 8.33
C ASP A 569 24.49 18.51 9.62
N GLY A 570 24.90 17.75 10.64
CA GLY A 570 25.43 18.27 11.91
C GLY A 570 24.35 18.78 12.87
N VAL A 571 23.07 18.60 12.52
CA VAL A 571 21.94 18.99 13.34
C VAL A 571 21.72 17.95 14.46
N SER A 572 21.93 18.37 15.71
CA SER A 572 21.75 17.50 16.89
C SER A 572 20.27 17.35 17.29
N GLY A 573 19.89 16.21 17.87
CA GLY A 573 18.51 15.72 17.98
C GLY A 573 17.44 16.55 18.70
N THR A 574 17.76 17.73 19.24
CA THR A 574 16.72 18.66 19.72
C THR A 574 16.32 19.72 18.70
N ALA A 575 17.09 19.84 17.62
CA ALA A 575 16.84 20.82 16.59
C ALA A 575 15.71 20.39 15.64
N THR A 576 15.00 21.40 15.13
CA THR A 576 13.77 21.25 14.34
C THR A 576 13.92 21.82 12.92
N HIS A 577 15.10 21.63 12.32
CA HIS A 577 15.43 22.17 11.00
C HIS A 577 16.48 21.32 10.27
N TYR A 578 16.62 21.57 8.96
CA TYR A 578 17.79 21.20 8.14
C TYR A 578 18.70 22.41 7.94
N ILE A 579 19.88 22.20 7.35
CA ILE A 579 20.77 23.27 6.91
C ILE A 579 20.86 23.27 5.38
N SER A 580 20.66 24.43 4.75
CA SER A 580 20.90 24.59 3.30
C SER A 580 22.39 24.71 2.98
N GLN A 581 22.75 24.57 1.71
CA GLN A 581 24.12 24.77 1.22
C GLN A 581 24.63 26.20 1.44
N GLY A 582 23.74 27.18 1.54
CA GLY A 582 24.06 28.55 1.97
C GLY A 582 24.21 28.73 3.49
N GLY A 583 24.01 27.69 4.29
CA GLY A 583 24.06 27.70 5.75
C GLY A 583 22.79 28.20 6.44
N ALA A 584 21.67 28.34 5.72
CA ALA A 584 20.42 28.82 6.28
C ALA A 584 19.64 27.68 6.96
N PRO A 585 19.04 27.90 8.15
CA PRO A 585 18.19 26.89 8.77
C PRO A 585 16.83 26.77 8.07
N LEU A 586 16.45 25.54 7.71
CA LEU A 586 15.19 25.20 7.06
C LEU A 586 14.27 24.48 8.06
N THR A 587 13.38 25.24 8.70
CA THR A 587 12.48 24.71 9.73
C THR A 587 11.55 23.62 9.18
N TYR A 588 11.34 22.55 9.96
CA TYR A 588 10.37 21.49 9.64
C TYR A 588 8.96 22.05 9.42
N GLY A 589 8.26 21.55 8.41
CA GLY A 589 6.91 21.99 8.04
C GLY A 589 6.82 23.40 7.45
N ALA A 590 7.94 24.14 7.31
CA ALA A 590 7.98 25.40 6.57
C ALA A 590 8.03 25.13 5.05
N ASN A 591 7.82 26.18 4.24
CA ASN A 591 7.88 26.05 2.78
C ASN A 591 9.27 25.56 2.32
N THR A 592 9.26 24.59 1.41
CA THR A 592 10.47 24.08 0.76
C THR A 592 10.99 25.06 -0.29
N LEU A 593 12.31 25.10 -0.40
CA LEU A 593 13.02 25.94 -1.37
C LEU A 593 12.83 25.41 -2.80
N ASN A 594 12.87 26.29 -3.81
CA ASN A 594 12.69 25.89 -5.21
C ASN A 594 13.73 24.86 -5.66
N ARG A 595 14.98 24.95 -5.17
CA ARG A 595 16.04 23.97 -5.49
C ARG A 595 15.80 22.58 -4.94
N ASN A 596 14.89 22.44 -3.99
CA ASN A 596 14.47 21.17 -3.41
C ASN A 596 13.12 20.71 -3.97
N ARG A 597 12.59 21.33 -5.04
CA ARG A 597 11.23 21.09 -5.54
C ARG A 597 10.99 19.62 -5.91
N ILE A 598 11.91 18.99 -6.61
CA ILE A 598 11.83 17.59 -7.03
C ILE A 598 12.93 16.84 -6.28
N ALA A 599 12.58 15.73 -5.61
CA ALA A 599 13.59 14.86 -5.01
C ALA A 599 14.43 14.23 -6.13
N GLY A 600 15.73 14.12 -5.93
CA GLY A 600 16.68 13.60 -6.92
C GLY A 600 17.12 14.57 -8.03
N ASP A 601 16.54 15.78 -8.12
CA ASP A 601 16.97 16.84 -9.07
C ASP A 601 18.24 17.55 -8.58
N PHE A 602 19.36 16.84 -8.62
CA PHE A 602 20.65 17.37 -8.19
C PHE A 602 21.20 18.36 -9.22
N ASN A 603 20.97 18.13 -10.50
CA ASN A 603 21.46 19.01 -11.57
C ASN A 603 20.66 20.34 -11.69
N GLY A 604 19.49 20.42 -11.06
CA GLY A 604 18.68 21.62 -10.94
C GLY A 604 17.90 21.97 -12.20
N ASP A 605 17.48 21.00 -13.02
CA ASP A 605 16.70 21.22 -14.23
C ASP A 605 15.18 21.00 -14.08
N ALA A 606 14.75 20.72 -12.85
CA ALA A 606 13.38 20.37 -12.46
C ALA A 606 12.92 18.98 -12.90
N LYS A 607 13.85 18.07 -13.22
CA LYS A 607 13.57 16.67 -13.52
C LYS A 607 14.42 15.79 -12.61
N ARG A 608 13.97 14.54 -12.50
CA ARG A 608 14.74 13.45 -11.92
C ARG A 608 14.97 12.45 -13.03
N ASP A 609 16.21 12.26 -13.44
CA ASP A 609 16.63 11.27 -14.43
C ASP A 609 18.14 10.97 -14.33
N ILE A 610 18.63 10.09 -15.18
CA ILE A 610 20.03 9.66 -15.20
C ILE A 610 21.03 10.84 -15.25
N ASN A 611 20.65 12.01 -15.79
CA ASN A 611 21.54 13.17 -15.85
C ASN A 611 21.84 13.79 -14.48
N ASP A 612 21.17 13.36 -13.41
CA ASP A 612 21.44 13.82 -12.04
C ASP A 612 22.67 13.17 -11.40
N ALA A 613 23.14 12.01 -11.90
CA ALA A 613 24.18 11.19 -11.28
C ALA A 613 25.47 11.98 -10.93
N THR A 614 25.93 12.84 -11.85
CA THR A 614 27.16 13.62 -11.66
C THR A 614 27.06 14.60 -10.49
N GLU A 615 25.95 15.33 -10.38
CA GLU A 615 25.77 16.31 -9.30
C GLU A 615 25.39 15.63 -7.98
N MET A 616 24.67 14.51 -8.05
CA MET A 616 24.38 13.64 -6.90
C MET A 616 25.67 13.11 -6.26
N LEU A 617 26.62 12.61 -7.07
CA LEU A 617 27.87 12.06 -6.56
C LEU A 617 28.81 13.13 -6.00
N LYS A 618 28.76 14.36 -6.52
CA LYS A 618 29.45 15.50 -5.90
C LYS A 618 28.85 15.84 -4.53
N ALA A 619 27.52 15.82 -4.40
CA ALA A 619 26.85 16.01 -3.11
C ALA A 619 27.19 14.90 -2.11
N PHE A 620 27.27 13.65 -2.58
CA PHE A 620 27.71 12.52 -1.78
C PHE A 620 29.15 12.66 -1.29
N GLN A 621 30.04 13.12 -2.17
CA GLN A 621 31.44 13.37 -1.83
C GLN A 621 31.59 14.49 -0.78
N ASP A 622 30.79 15.55 -0.87
CA ASP A 622 30.76 16.66 0.10
C ASP A 622 30.41 16.17 1.51
N VAL A 623 29.30 15.43 1.66
CA VAL A 623 28.87 14.93 2.97
C VAL A 623 29.88 13.96 3.58
N ASN A 624 30.64 13.23 2.75
CA ASN A 624 31.70 12.31 3.15
C ASN A 624 33.09 12.96 3.31
N GLY A 625 33.16 14.29 3.38
CA GLY A 625 34.39 15.03 3.72
C GLY A 625 35.31 15.37 2.56
N GLY A 626 34.83 15.20 1.32
CA GLY A 626 35.52 15.66 0.12
C GLY A 626 35.23 17.13 -0.22
N PRO A 627 35.42 17.54 -1.49
CA PRO A 627 35.15 18.91 -1.92
C PRO A 627 33.69 19.32 -1.71
N ALA A 628 33.47 20.55 -1.26
CA ALA A 628 32.13 21.10 -1.06
C ALA A 628 31.33 21.11 -2.38
N TRP A 629 30.09 20.64 -2.34
CA TRP A 629 29.23 20.63 -3.51
C TRP A 629 28.66 22.03 -3.76
N VAL A 630 28.97 22.59 -4.94
CA VAL A 630 28.38 23.86 -5.38
C VAL A 630 27.19 23.54 -6.26
N ALA A 631 26.01 23.42 -5.64
CA ALA A 631 24.79 23.06 -6.34
C ALA A 631 24.52 24.00 -7.54
N PRO A 632 24.15 23.48 -8.71
CA PRO A 632 23.82 24.32 -9.87
C PRO A 632 22.70 25.31 -9.59
N THR A 633 22.67 26.40 -10.35
CA THR A 633 21.51 27.31 -10.35
C THR A 633 20.35 26.63 -11.07
N GLY A 634 19.15 26.76 -10.52
CA GLY A 634 17.95 26.17 -11.09
C GLY A 634 17.70 26.65 -12.52
N THR A 635 17.30 25.71 -13.38
CA THR A 635 16.85 25.89 -14.75
C THR A 635 15.44 25.29 -14.91
N GLY A 636 14.91 25.22 -16.15
CA GLY A 636 13.57 24.67 -16.39
C GLY A 636 12.47 25.32 -15.54
N ASP A 637 11.64 24.51 -14.91
CA ASP A 637 10.52 24.95 -14.06
C ASP A 637 10.97 25.63 -12.75
N ILE A 638 12.25 25.52 -12.39
CA ILE A 638 12.85 26.17 -11.20
C ILE A 638 13.87 27.27 -11.57
N ALA A 639 13.79 27.79 -12.79
CA ALA A 639 14.67 28.84 -13.29
C ALA A 639 14.83 30.02 -12.31
N GLY A 640 16.07 30.37 -12.00
CA GLY A 640 16.41 31.48 -11.10
C GLY A 640 16.51 31.12 -9.62
N ALA A 641 16.25 29.86 -9.24
CA ALA A 641 16.54 29.36 -7.89
C ALA A 641 18.06 29.26 -7.67
N PRO A 642 18.65 29.97 -6.69
CA PRO A 642 20.10 29.97 -6.51
C PRO A 642 20.58 28.63 -5.93
N GLY A 643 21.78 28.20 -6.30
CA GLY A 643 22.39 26.95 -5.79
C GLY A 643 22.52 26.91 -4.26
N SER A 644 22.73 28.05 -3.61
CA SER A 644 22.79 28.17 -2.15
C SER A 644 21.51 27.75 -1.42
N ASP A 645 20.39 27.66 -2.14
CA ASP A 645 19.10 27.27 -1.62
C ASP A 645 18.86 25.75 -1.70
N ALA A 646 19.84 24.95 -2.15
CA ALA A 646 19.75 23.50 -2.10
C ALA A 646 19.94 22.98 -0.66
N CYS A 647 19.33 21.84 -0.35
CA CYS A 647 19.58 21.06 0.85
C CYS A 647 19.73 19.60 0.44
N ILE A 648 20.91 19.01 0.67
CA ILE A 648 21.25 17.66 0.23
C ILE A 648 20.30 16.63 0.86
N GLU A 649 20.11 16.71 2.18
CA GLU A 649 19.24 15.80 2.94
C GLU A 649 17.79 15.77 2.43
N ILE A 650 17.27 16.88 1.90
CA ILE A 650 15.90 16.94 1.35
C ILE A 650 15.86 16.47 -0.11
N LEU A 651 16.95 16.62 -0.86
CA LEU A 651 17.04 16.14 -2.25
C LEU A 651 17.25 14.64 -2.33
N GLY A 652 18.06 14.09 -1.43
CA GLY A 652 18.66 12.77 -1.58
C GLY A 652 18.21 11.70 -0.59
N ASP A 653 17.50 12.02 0.50
CA ASP A 653 16.98 10.99 1.42
C ASP A 653 15.85 10.21 0.74
N PHE A 654 16.21 9.12 0.06
CA PHE A 654 15.30 8.28 -0.71
C PHE A 654 14.82 7.09 0.11
N THR A 655 15.60 6.67 1.10
CA THR A 655 15.32 5.53 1.98
C THR A 655 14.45 5.91 3.19
N GLY A 656 14.34 7.20 3.49
CA GLY A 656 13.54 7.76 4.56
C GLY A 656 14.20 7.70 5.93
N ASP A 657 15.50 7.44 6.00
CA ASP A 657 16.26 7.32 7.25
C ASP A 657 16.61 8.68 7.89
N GLY A 658 16.37 9.78 7.16
CA GLY A 658 16.61 11.15 7.59
C GLY A 658 17.97 11.74 7.18
N ASN A 659 18.78 10.98 6.44
CA ASN A 659 20.10 11.36 5.94
C ASN A 659 20.23 11.09 4.43
N PHE A 660 21.28 11.64 3.84
CA PHE A 660 21.77 11.26 2.52
C PHE A 660 23.26 10.90 2.61
N GLY A 661 23.60 9.70 2.15
CA GLY A 661 24.99 9.31 1.94
C GLY A 661 25.77 8.94 3.20
N ARG A 662 25.14 8.98 4.39
CA ARG A 662 25.74 8.67 5.69
C ARG A 662 24.71 8.18 6.69
N VAL A 663 25.13 7.27 7.56
CA VAL A 663 24.30 6.77 8.68
C VAL A 663 25.04 6.94 10.00
N PHE A 664 24.31 7.30 11.06
CA PHE A 664 24.89 7.32 12.40
C PHE A 664 25.08 5.90 12.92
N SER A 665 26.33 5.53 13.20
CA SER A 665 26.71 4.24 13.74
C SER A 665 27.03 4.37 15.22
N ALA A 666 26.22 3.70 16.05
CA ALA A 666 26.48 3.61 17.49
C ALA A 666 27.79 2.86 17.78
N VAL A 667 28.26 2.01 16.85
CA VAL A 667 29.50 1.23 16.97
C VAL A 667 30.72 2.13 16.84
N THR A 668 30.76 2.98 15.80
CA THR A 668 31.86 3.93 15.59
C THR A 668 31.68 5.21 16.40
N ASN A 669 30.49 5.42 16.99
CA ASN A 669 30.08 6.66 17.64
C ASN A 669 30.32 7.87 16.72
N GLY A 670 29.96 7.69 15.45
CA GLY A 670 30.22 8.60 14.36
C GLY A 670 29.29 8.31 13.18
N PHE A 671 29.52 9.02 12.08
CA PHE A 671 28.80 8.80 10.85
C PHE A 671 29.67 7.99 9.89
N ASP A 672 29.17 6.82 9.53
CA ASP A 672 29.76 5.95 8.53
C ASP A 672 29.19 6.31 7.15
N THR A 673 29.94 6.05 6.09
CA THR A 673 29.46 6.22 4.71
C THR A 673 28.33 5.23 4.44
N ASP A 674 27.27 5.70 3.79
CA ASP A 674 26.11 4.88 3.45
C ASP A 674 25.76 5.10 1.97
N LYS A 675 25.80 4.04 1.16
CA LYS A 675 25.51 4.10 -0.28
C LYS A 675 24.04 3.80 -0.60
N THR A 676 23.21 3.53 0.41
CA THR A 676 21.85 3.00 0.24
C THR A 676 20.93 3.94 -0.53
N ASP A 677 21.01 5.26 -0.32
CA ASP A 677 20.23 6.23 -1.12
C ASP A 677 20.63 6.20 -2.60
N ILE A 678 21.93 6.17 -2.90
CA ILE A 678 22.41 6.12 -4.29
C ILE A 678 22.02 4.80 -4.95
N ARG A 679 22.06 3.69 -4.20
CA ARG A 679 21.58 2.39 -4.66
C ARG A 679 20.08 2.44 -4.96
N TYR A 680 19.26 2.98 -4.05
CA TYR A 680 17.83 3.20 -4.28
C TYR A 680 17.58 4.02 -5.55
N TRP A 681 18.39 5.08 -5.76
CA TRP A 681 18.27 5.92 -6.95
C TRP A 681 18.59 5.13 -8.23
N ALA A 682 19.68 4.37 -8.24
CA ALA A 682 20.07 3.56 -9.40
C ALA A 682 19.03 2.47 -9.69
N ASP A 683 18.48 1.85 -8.64
CA ASP A 683 17.52 0.76 -8.76
C ASP A 683 16.12 1.18 -9.20
N GLY A 684 15.74 2.44 -9.07
CA GLY A 684 14.34 2.82 -9.25
C GLY A 684 14.06 4.27 -9.63
N LEU A 685 15.03 5.17 -9.62
CA LEU A 685 14.81 6.60 -9.91
C LEU A 685 15.56 7.09 -11.15
N GLY A 686 16.64 6.41 -11.54
CA GLY A 686 17.44 6.68 -12.72
C GLY A 686 16.69 6.31 -14.01
N VAL A 687 15.65 7.05 -14.36
CA VAL A 687 14.91 6.85 -15.61
C VAL A 687 15.60 7.51 -16.79
N ASP A 688 15.39 6.98 -17.99
CA ASP A 688 15.87 7.59 -19.23
C ASP A 688 15.21 8.98 -19.43
N PRO A 689 15.99 10.03 -19.74
CA PRO A 689 15.48 11.40 -19.86
C PRO A 689 14.48 11.60 -21.01
N SER A 690 14.45 10.71 -22.01
CA SER A 690 13.62 10.82 -23.20
C SER A 690 12.34 9.99 -23.12
N THR A 691 12.44 8.71 -22.74
CA THR A 691 11.31 7.76 -22.67
C THR A 691 10.62 7.82 -21.30
N ARG A 692 11.34 8.25 -20.26
CA ARG A 692 10.91 8.22 -18.84
C ARG A 692 10.66 6.81 -18.33
N LEU A 693 11.27 5.82 -18.94
CA LEU A 693 11.28 4.43 -18.48
C LEU A 693 12.50 4.21 -17.59
N LEU A 694 12.36 3.37 -16.56
CA LEU A 694 13.49 2.89 -15.80
C LEU A 694 14.40 2.06 -16.70
N ASP A 695 15.70 2.33 -16.60
CA ASP A 695 16.78 1.52 -17.16
C ASP A 695 17.83 1.37 -16.05
N ARG A 696 17.80 0.23 -15.35
CA ARG A 696 18.65 0.00 -14.19
C ARG A 696 20.12 -0.01 -14.61
N ARG A 697 20.48 -0.78 -15.64
CA ARG A 697 21.87 -0.88 -16.13
C ARG A 697 22.44 0.50 -16.43
N ALA A 698 21.73 1.33 -17.20
CA ALA A 698 22.19 2.68 -17.53
C ALA A 698 22.31 3.59 -16.30
N ALA A 699 21.43 3.44 -15.30
CA ALA A 699 21.52 4.20 -14.07
C ALA A 699 22.76 3.81 -13.24
N PHE A 700 23.07 2.53 -13.10
CA PHE A 700 24.31 2.05 -12.45
C PHE A 700 25.56 2.51 -13.20
N THR A 701 25.58 2.34 -14.53
CA THR A 701 26.68 2.84 -15.37
C THR A 701 26.89 4.35 -15.21
N ALA A 702 25.82 5.13 -15.08
CA ALA A 702 25.92 6.57 -14.87
C ALA A 702 26.47 6.94 -13.48
N VAL A 703 26.17 6.18 -12.44
CA VAL A 703 26.76 6.35 -11.10
C VAL A 703 28.25 6.09 -11.13
N ASP A 704 28.70 4.97 -11.71
CA ASP A 704 30.10 4.60 -11.82
C ASP A 704 30.90 5.56 -12.72
N THR A 705 30.32 5.94 -13.86
CA THR A 705 30.93 6.94 -14.76
C THR A 705 31.04 8.31 -14.08
N ALA A 706 30.03 8.70 -13.29
CA ALA A 706 30.11 9.92 -12.51
C ALA A 706 31.22 9.83 -11.45
N TRP A 707 31.30 8.72 -10.71
CA TRP A 707 32.28 8.52 -9.65
C TRP A 707 33.72 8.55 -10.16
N SER A 708 34.02 7.81 -11.23
CA SER A 708 35.35 7.75 -11.85
C SER A 708 35.84 9.12 -12.35
N SER A 709 34.92 10.04 -12.66
CA SER A 709 35.26 11.41 -13.05
C SER A 709 35.63 12.32 -11.86
N LEU A 710 35.28 11.93 -10.63
CA LEU A 710 35.56 12.69 -9.42
C LEU A 710 36.93 12.38 -8.84
N THR A 711 37.49 13.33 -8.09
CA THR A 711 38.81 13.13 -7.48
C THR A 711 38.75 12.04 -6.42
N GLY A 712 39.53 10.98 -6.60
CA GLY A 712 39.59 9.85 -5.68
C GLY A 712 38.51 8.80 -5.88
N GLY A 713 37.66 8.96 -6.89
CA GLY A 713 36.78 7.89 -7.35
C GLY A 713 37.47 6.96 -8.35
N ASP A 714 36.85 5.81 -8.55
CA ASP A 714 37.17 4.74 -9.48
C ASP A 714 35.92 4.39 -10.29
N ASP A 715 35.99 3.34 -11.10
CA ASP A 715 34.88 2.83 -11.91
C ASP A 715 33.89 1.97 -11.13
N ASN A 716 34.08 1.73 -9.83
CA ASN A 716 33.25 0.84 -9.03
C ASN A 716 32.73 1.55 -7.77
N PHE A 717 31.68 2.37 -7.92
CA PHE A 717 31.16 3.16 -6.81
C PHE A 717 30.67 2.31 -5.65
N PHE A 718 30.12 1.12 -5.91
CA PHE A 718 29.51 0.27 -4.89
C PHE A 718 30.51 -0.68 -4.20
N ASP A 719 31.77 -0.72 -4.63
CA ASP A 719 32.79 -1.70 -4.20
C ASP A 719 32.37 -3.15 -4.48
N THR A 720 31.65 -3.38 -5.59
CA THR A 720 31.15 -4.72 -5.97
C THR A 720 32.30 -5.62 -6.41
N VAL A 721 32.31 -6.87 -5.93
CA VAL A 721 33.25 -7.91 -6.32
C VAL A 721 32.56 -8.90 -7.25
N LEU A 722 33.25 -9.34 -8.29
CA LEU A 722 32.78 -10.39 -9.20
C LEU A 722 33.38 -11.73 -8.74
N ALA A 723 32.56 -12.75 -8.53
CA ALA A 723 32.99 -14.02 -7.94
C ALA A 723 34.14 -14.70 -8.73
N THR A 724 34.09 -14.61 -10.05
CA THR A 724 35.09 -15.14 -11.00
C THR A 724 36.42 -14.37 -10.97
N GLY A 725 36.46 -13.22 -10.31
CA GLY A 725 37.61 -12.31 -10.35
C GLY A 725 37.77 -11.55 -11.68
N ALA A 726 36.72 -11.56 -12.53
CA ALA A 726 36.63 -10.72 -13.72
C ALA A 726 36.85 -9.23 -13.39
N THR A 727 37.22 -8.45 -14.41
CA THR A 727 37.44 -7.01 -14.22
C THR A 727 36.09 -6.31 -14.16
N TYR A 728 35.82 -5.59 -13.07
CA TYR A 728 34.60 -4.80 -12.95
C TYR A 728 34.49 -3.74 -14.06
N GLU A 729 33.36 -3.69 -14.73
CA GLU A 729 32.97 -2.62 -15.66
C GLU A 729 31.84 -1.73 -15.09
N PRO A 730 31.80 -0.43 -15.47
CA PRO A 730 30.74 0.48 -15.04
C PRO A 730 29.33 -0.05 -15.30
N GLY A 731 28.57 -0.28 -14.22
CA GLY A 731 27.21 -0.82 -14.28
C GLY A 731 27.04 -2.23 -13.73
N ASP A 732 28.11 -2.98 -13.47
CA ASP A 732 28.02 -4.38 -13.07
C ASP A 732 27.33 -4.60 -11.71
N SER A 733 27.34 -3.60 -10.82
CA SER A 733 26.54 -3.62 -9.59
C SER A 733 25.02 -3.74 -9.80
N ALA A 734 24.53 -3.59 -11.03
CA ALA A 734 23.12 -3.87 -11.36
C ALA A 734 22.73 -5.34 -11.10
N ALA A 735 23.70 -6.26 -11.19
CA ALA A 735 23.52 -7.70 -10.98
C ALA A 735 23.64 -8.16 -9.51
N ASP A 736 24.14 -7.33 -8.61
CA ASP A 736 24.23 -7.63 -7.16
C ASP A 736 22.86 -7.41 -6.51
N VAL A 737 21.97 -8.39 -6.63
CA VAL A 737 20.53 -8.29 -6.33
C VAL A 737 20.11 -9.18 -5.16
N SER A 738 20.97 -10.10 -4.74
CA SER A 738 20.68 -11.13 -3.76
C SER A 738 21.91 -11.47 -2.94
N ARG A 739 21.71 -12.35 -1.96
CA ARG A 739 22.74 -12.82 -1.02
C ARG A 739 22.41 -14.20 -0.53
N GLU A 740 23.35 -14.85 0.16
CA GLU A 740 23.19 -16.21 0.69
C GLU A 740 21.89 -16.41 1.51
N SER A 741 21.46 -15.39 2.26
CA SER A 741 20.24 -15.48 3.07
C SER A 741 18.94 -15.41 2.26
N GLY A 742 18.99 -15.01 0.98
CA GLY A 742 17.85 -14.78 0.10
C GLY A 742 16.93 -13.63 0.54
N LEU A 743 17.37 -12.79 1.48
CA LEU A 743 16.55 -11.72 2.05
C LEU A 743 16.54 -10.48 1.14
N THR A 744 15.37 -10.14 0.62
CA THR A 744 15.13 -8.95 -0.21
C THR A 744 13.97 -8.11 0.32
N THR A 745 13.90 -6.85 -0.11
CA THR A 745 12.74 -5.97 0.13
C THR A 745 12.34 -5.30 -1.19
N PRO A 746 11.60 -6.03 -2.07
CA PRO A 746 11.16 -5.52 -3.35
C PRO A 746 10.42 -4.18 -3.21
N GLY A 747 10.72 -3.22 -4.10
CA GLY A 747 10.11 -1.89 -4.09
C GLY A 747 10.65 -0.91 -3.03
N PHE A 748 11.09 -1.36 -1.87
CA PHE A 748 11.60 -0.47 -0.82
C PHE A 748 13.10 -0.17 -0.99
N VAL A 749 13.90 -0.54 0.00
CA VAL A 749 15.36 -0.38 0.02
C VAL A 749 15.97 -1.65 -0.57
N PRO A 750 16.96 -1.57 -1.46
CA PRO A 750 17.60 -2.75 -2.03
C PRO A 750 18.53 -3.40 -1.02
N VAL A 751 17.96 -4.19 -0.09
CA VAL A 751 18.76 -4.93 0.89
C VAL A 751 19.32 -6.22 0.34
N GLY A 752 18.86 -6.71 -0.81
CA GLY A 752 19.31 -7.96 -1.42
C GLY A 752 20.82 -7.98 -1.67
N ALA A 753 21.34 -6.87 -2.19
CA ALA A 753 22.75 -6.66 -2.46
C ALA A 753 23.65 -6.92 -1.25
N ASP A 754 24.75 -7.65 -1.46
CA ASP A 754 25.80 -7.88 -0.46
C ASP A 754 27.20 -7.43 -0.89
N GLY A 755 27.30 -6.83 -2.08
CA GLY A 755 28.55 -6.35 -2.65
C GLY A 755 29.30 -7.40 -3.45
N THR A 756 28.71 -8.56 -3.73
CA THR A 756 29.31 -9.59 -4.58
C THR A 756 28.30 -10.10 -5.61
N VAL A 757 28.65 -10.05 -6.90
CA VAL A 757 27.88 -10.76 -7.94
C VAL A 757 28.34 -12.21 -7.97
N ASN A 758 27.43 -13.15 -7.70
CA ASN A 758 27.71 -14.58 -7.60
C ASN A 758 26.47 -15.44 -7.94
N GLY A 759 26.55 -16.76 -7.70
CA GLY A 759 25.46 -17.70 -7.98
C GLY A 759 24.13 -17.39 -7.26
N TYR A 760 24.14 -16.72 -6.11
CA TYR A 760 22.90 -16.31 -5.42
C TYR A 760 22.12 -15.23 -6.17
N ASP A 761 22.80 -14.42 -6.98
CA ASP A 761 22.18 -13.42 -7.84
C ASP A 761 21.54 -14.08 -9.06
N ILE A 762 22.26 -15.01 -9.70
CA ILE A 762 21.75 -15.80 -10.83
C ILE A 762 20.47 -16.55 -10.40
N ASP A 763 20.53 -17.22 -9.24
CA ASP A 763 19.37 -17.90 -8.65
C ASP A 763 18.18 -16.96 -8.42
N TYR A 764 18.45 -15.72 -8.01
CA TYR A 764 17.40 -14.75 -7.73
C TYR A 764 16.71 -14.25 -9.00
N VAL A 765 17.47 -14.03 -10.08
CA VAL A 765 16.94 -13.66 -11.40
C VAL A 765 16.09 -14.81 -11.95
N TYR A 766 16.59 -16.05 -11.95
CA TYR A 766 15.81 -17.22 -12.37
C TYR A 766 14.50 -17.39 -11.59
N LYS A 767 14.53 -17.13 -10.27
CA LYS A 767 13.33 -17.18 -9.42
C LYS A 767 12.21 -16.24 -9.88
N GLN A 768 12.52 -15.16 -10.59
CA GLN A 768 11.50 -14.19 -11.02
C GLN A 768 10.67 -14.69 -12.21
N PHE A 769 11.21 -15.58 -13.06
CA PHE A 769 10.54 -15.99 -14.30
C PHE A 769 10.46 -17.51 -14.55
N LYS A 770 11.48 -18.30 -14.19
CA LYS A 770 11.45 -19.78 -14.32
C LYS A 770 10.65 -20.43 -13.20
N GLN A 771 10.89 -19.99 -11.96
CA GLN A 771 10.29 -20.57 -10.76
C GLN A 771 9.06 -19.79 -10.27
N ASN A 772 8.72 -18.69 -10.94
CA ASN A 772 7.58 -17.85 -10.58
C ASN A 772 6.28 -18.39 -11.21
N PRO A 773 5.31 -18.88 -10.41
CA PRO A 773 4.06 -19.41 -10.95
C PRO A 773 3.15 -18.35 -11.59
N GLY A 774 3.44 -17.06 -11.38
CA GLY A 774 2.76 -15.95 -12.04
C GLY A 774 3.22 -15.72 -13.49
N VAL A 775 4.38 -16.27 -13.87
CA VAL A 775 4.98 -16.16 -15.22
C VAL A 775 4.75 -17.46 -15.97
N THR A 776 4.21 -17.39 -17.18
CA THR A 776 3.80 -18.61 -17.94
C THR A 776 4.39 -18.68 -19.34
N ASP A 777 4.97 -17.59 -19.82
CA ASP A 777 5.61 -17.43 -21.12
C ASP A 777 7.14 -17.41 -21.03
N GLY A 778 7.70 -17.50 -19.82
CA GLY A 778 9.14 -17.52 -19.58
C GLY A 778 9.79 -16.15 -19.50
N ALA A 779 9.00 -15.07 -19.37
CA ALA A 779 9.52 -13.72 -19.18
C ALA A 779 8.60 -12.94 -18.24
N LEU A 780 9.13 -12.35 -17.18
CA LEU A 780 8.35 -11.45 -16.33
C LEU A 780 8.28 -10.08 -17.00
N ASN A 781 7.11 -9.69 -17.51
CA ASN A 781 6.91 -8.37 -18.08
C ASN A 781 6.40 -7.38 -17.03
N TRP A 782 7.17 -6.35 -16.73
CA TRP A 782 6.79 -5.37 -15.70
C TRP A 782 5.50 -4.61 -16.02
N GLU A 783 5.20 -4.37 -17.30
CA GLU A 783 3.95 -3.68 -17.68
C GLU A 783 2.71 -4.56 -17.44
N ASN A 784 2.88 -5.89 -17.34
CA ASN A 784 1.82 -6.81 -16.97
C ASN A 784 1.65 -6.85 -15.44
N THR A 785 0.60 -6.19 -14.93
CA THR A 785 0.29 -6.20 -13.49
C THR A 785 0.16 -7.60 -12.90
N ALA A 786 -0.35 -8.58 -13.65
CA ALA A 786 -0.55 -9.95 -13.13
C ALA A 786 0.78 -10.63 -12.78
N GLU A 787 1.83 -10.36 -13.55
CA GLU A 787 3.17 -10.89 -13.33
C GLU A 787 3.93 -10.01 -12.31
N ALA A 788 3.89 -8.69 -12.48
CA ALA A 788 4.62 -7.74 -11.63
C ALA A 788 4.27 -7.82 -10.14
N VAL A 789 3.02 -8.17 -9.78
CA VAL A 789 2.63 -8.35 -8.36
C VAL A 789 3.28 -9.56 -7.68
N THR A 790 3.89 -10.44 -8.48
CA THR A 790 4.59 -11.66 -8.01
C THR A 790 6.10 -11.58 -8.14
N GLY A 791 6.65 -10.61 -8.88
CA GLY A 791 8.09 -10.46 -9.08
C GLY A 791 8.71 -9.20 -8.47
N ASP A 792 10.01 -9.04 -8.72
CA ASP A 792 10.81 -7.90 -8.30
C ASP A 792 11.63 -7.33 -9.46
N LEU A 793 11.31 -6.11 -9.88
CA LEU A 793 12.02 -5.39 -10.96
C LEU A 793 13.50 -5.17 -10.67
N SER A 794 13.96 -5.33 -9.42
CA SER A 794 15.38 -5.28 -9.12
C SER A 794 16.19 -6.40 -9.80
N ALA A 795 15.55 -7.42 -10.36
CA ALA A 795 16.21 -8.49 -11.13
C ALA A 795 16.32 -8.21 -12.64
N ASP A 796 15.78 -7.09 -13.14
CA ASP A 796 16.01 -6.64 -14.53
C ASP A 796 17.42 -6.04 -14.63
N VAL A 797 18.37 -6.84 -15.09
CA VAL A 797 19.80 -6.51 -15.19
C VAL A 797 20.11 -5.84 -16.53
N THR A 798 19.32 -6.13 -17.57
CA THR A 798 19.51 -5.54 -18.91
C THR A 798 18.88 -4.15 -19.04
N GLY A 799 17.92 -3.80 -18.18
CA GLY A 799 17.26 -2.50 -18.12
C GLY A 799 16.10 -2.32 -19.09
N ASP A 800 15.55 -3.41 -19.65
CA ASP A 800 14.46 -3.36 -20.64
C ASP A 800 13.05 -3.51 -20.02
N ARG A 801 12.98 -3.70 -18.69
CA ARG A 801 11.78 -3.96 -17.86
C ARG A 801 11.12 -5.31 -18.12
N ILE A 802 11.86 -6.24 -18.70
CA ILE A 802 11.53 -7.66 -18.81
C ILE A 802 12.56 -8.41 -17.99
N ILE A 803 12.14 -9.41 -17.21
CA ILE A 803 13.06 -10.29 -16.49
C ILE A 803 12.98 -11.66 -17.14
N ASP A 804 14.00 -12.03 -17.89
CA ASP A 804 14.05 -13.28 -18.64
C ASP A 804 15.46 -13.87 -18.73
N GLN A 805 15.67 -14.78 -19.68
CA GLN A 805 16.96 -15.43 -19.87
C GLN A 805 18.07 -14.41 -20.18
N SER A 806 17.75 -13.30 -20.87
CA SER A 806 18.70 -12.26 -21.25
C SER A 806 19.37 -11.60 -20.04
N ASP A 807 18.66 -11.48 -18.92
CA ASP A 807 19.23 -10.97 -17.66
C ASP A 807 20.24 -11.94 -17.06
N VAL A 808 19.96 -13.24 -17.11
CA VAL A 808 20.92 -14.27 -16.69
C VAL A 808 22.14 -14.28 -17.60
N CYS A 809 21.93 -14.15 -18.91
CA CYS A 809 23.00 -14.05 -19.90
C CYS A 809 23.93 -12.88 -19.63
N ALA A 810 23.37 -11.70 -19.33
CA ALA A 810 24.15 -10.54 -18.97
C ALA A 810 24.99 -10.78 -17.70
N ILE A 811 24.43 -11.48 -16.70
CA ILE A 811 25.21 -11.84 -15.50
C ILE A 811 26.36 -12.79 -15.84
N VAL A 812 26.09 -13.87 -16.56
CA VAL A 812 27.06 -14.96 -16.78
C VAL A 812 28.17 -14.53 -17.75
N PHE A 813 27.80 -13.99 -18.92
CA PHE A 813 28.76 -13.71 -19.99
C PHE A 813 29.34 -12.29 -19.93
N ASP A 814 28.50 -11.29 -19.71
CA ASP A 814 28.95 -9.90 -19.78
C ASP A 814 29.59 -9.42 -18.48
N ILE A 815 29.05 -9.85 -17.33
CA ILE A 815 29.48 -9.38 -16.00
C ILE A 815 30.51 -10.33 -15.38
N LEU A 816 30.18 -11.61 -15.26
CA LEU A 816 31.09 -12.59 -14.66
C LEU A 816 32.16 -13.09 -15.63
N GLU A 817 32.05 -12.79 -16.92
CA GLU A 817 32.97 -13.24 -17.98
C GLU A 817 33.23 -14.76 -17.94
N THR A 818 32.18 -15.55 -17.65
CA THR A 818 32.25 -17.01 -17.54
C THR A 818 31.19 -17.70 -18.41
N THR A 819 30.96 -19.00 -18.20
CA THR A 819 30.01 -19.84 -18.96
C THR A 819 29.00 -20.50 -18.03
N PHE A 820 27.92 -21.06 -18.57
CA PHE A 820 26.97 -21.87 -17.80
C PHE A 820 27.57 -23.15 -17.21
N GLY A 821 28.75 -23.57 -17.65
CA GLY A 821 29.43 -24.73 -17.09
C GLY A 821 30.24 -24.46 -15.82
N ASP A 822 30.49 -23.21 -15.46
CA ASP A 822 31.30 -22.82 -14.29
C ASP A 822 30.38 -22.64 -13.07
N VAL A 823 30.07 -23.73 -12.37
CA VAL A 823 29.10 -23.73 -11.28
C VAL A 823 29.71 -23.22 -9.97
N ASP A 824 31.02 -23.34 -9.80
CA ASP A 824 31.71 -22.82 -8.62
C ASP A 824 32.29 -21.40 -8.79
N LEU A 825 32.18 -20.84 -10.00
CA LEU A 825 32.56 -19.48 -10.39
C LEU A 825 34.05 -19.21 -10.17
N ASP A 826 34.91 -20.19 -10.41
CA ASP A 826 36.36 -20.03 -10.32
C ASP A 826 37.03 -19.56 -11.63
N GLY A 827 36.23 -19.43 -12.69
CA GLY A 827 36.61 -18.84 -13.97
C GLY A 827 36.89 -19.84 -15.09
N ASP A 828 36.80 -21.14 -14.83
CA ASP A 828 36.82 -22.19 -15.85
C ASP A 828 35.76 -23.26 -15.61
N SER A 829 35.14 -23.76 -16.69
CA SER A 829 34.27 -24.93 -16.58
C SER A 829 35.08 -26.21 -16.74
N ASP A 830 35.14 -27.02 -15.68
CA ASP A 830 35.98 -28.20 -15.61
C ASP A 830 35.31 -29.42 -14.94
N ALA A 831 36.12 -30.43 -14.58
CA ALA A 831 35.62 -31.66 -13.98
C ALA A 831 35.08 -31.48 -12.55
N ALA A 832 35.47 -30.42 -11.85
CA ALA A 832 34.95 -30.06 -10.54
C ALA A 832 33.48 -29.65 -10.65
N ASP A 833 33.12 -28.85 -11.67
CA ASP A 833 31.74 -28.42 -11.90
C ASP A 833 30.82 -29.59 -12.17
N ILE A 834 31.22 -30.45 -13.11
CA ILE A 834 30.49 -31.68 -13.46
C ILE A 834 30.34 -32.56 -12.21
N THR A 835 31.38 -32.64 -11.36
CA THR A 835 31.32 -33.42 -10.12
C THR A 835 30.30 -32.84 -9.14
N THR A 836 30.24 -31.52 -9.01
CA THR A 836 29.26 -30.82 -8.17
C THR A 836 27.83 -31.09 -8.65
N ALA A 837 27.55 -30.87 -9.92
CA ALA A 837 26.23 -31.13 -10.50
C ALA A 837 25.82 -32.61 -10.36
N LEU A 838 26.70 -33.56 -10.73
CA LEU A 838 26.43 -34.99 -10.60
C LEU A 838 26.16 -35.43 -9.16
N ALA A 839 26.76 -34.78 -8.16
CA ALA A 839 26.51 -35.06 -6.75
C ALA A 839 25.11 -34.63 -6.31
N ASN A 840 24.51 -33.64 -6.99
CA ASN A 840 23.23 -33.06 -6.64
C ASN A 840 22.06 -33.51 -7.52
N VAL A 841 22.28 -34.23 -8.63
CA VAL A 841 21.21 -34.73 -9.52
C VAL A 841 20.05 -35.37 -8.74
N GLY A 842 18.84 -34.86 -9.00
CA GLY A 842 17.58 -35.28 -8.40
C GLY A 842 17.21 -34.54 -7.10
N ASN A 843 18.03 -33.57 -6.66
CA ASN A 843 17.74 -32.72 -5.51
C ASN A 843 17.41 -31.29 -5.95
N PRO A 844 16.61 -30.54 -5.16
CA PRO A 844 16.53 -29.09 -5.31
C PRO A 844 17.91 -28.46 -5.08
N GLY A 845 18.26 -27.46 -5.88
CA GLY A 845 19.53 -26.75 -5.79
C GLY A 845 19.43 -25.36 -6.41
N GLY A 846 20.54 -24.62 -6.40
CA GLY A 846 20.74 -23.42 -7.22
C GLY A 846 22.00 -23.56 -8.10
N TRP A 847 22.48 -22.45 -8.63
CA TRP A 847 23.66 -22.40 -9.52
C TRP A 847 24.84 -23.19 -8.96
N ALA A 848 25.23 -22.90 -7.71
CA ALA A 848 26.38 -23.53 -7.05
C ALA A 848 26.18 -25.03 -6.74
N ASP A 849 24.95 -25.54 -6.83
CA ASP A 849 24.65 -26.97 -6.74
C ASP A 849 24.64 -27.66 -8.11
N GLY A 850 24.66 -26.88 -9.20
CA GLY A 850 24.59 -27.32 -10.59
C GLY A 850 23.20 -27.23 -11.23
N ASP A 851 22.28 -26.40 -10.74
CA ASP A 851 21.02 -26.05 -11.43
C ASP A 851 21.27 -24.83 -12.32
N VAL A 852 21.75 -25.08 -13.54
CA VAL A 852 22.22 -24.03 -14.47
C VAL A 852 21.13 -23.54 -15.41
N ASP A 853 20.05 -24.31 -15.58
CA ASP A 853 18.86 -23.91 -16.35
C ASP A 853 17.79 -23.16 -15.52
N GLY A 854 17.98 -23.16 -14.20
CA GLY A 854 17.27 -22.36 -13.22
C GLY A 854 15.88 -22.88 -12.85
N ASP A 855 15.55 -24.13 -13.19
CA ASP A 855 14.22 -24.70 -12.95
C ASP A 855 13.94 -25.06 -11.48
N GLY A 856 14.95 -24.96 -10.61
CA GLY A 856 14.89 -25.22 -9.17
C GLY A 856 15.28 -26.65 -8.79
N MET A 857 15.72 -27.46 -9.74
CA MET A 857 16.13 -28.85 -9.55
C MET A 857 17.38 -29.16 -10.36
N VAL A 858 18.37 -29.80 -9.73
CA VAL A 858 19.53 -30.31 -10.48
C VAL A 858 19.10 -31.59 -11.22
N THR A 859 19.10 -31.56 -12.55
CA THR A 859 18.70 -32.67 -13.41
C THR A 859 19.84 -33.16 -14.30
N THR A 860 19.56 -34.14 -15.16
CA THR A 860 20.52 -34.55 -16.19
C THR A 860 20.69 -33.48 -17.27
N ASN A 861 19.67 -32.66 -17.53
CA ASN A 861 19.79 -31.57 -18.51
C ASN A 861 20.84 -30.56 -18.06
N ASP A 862 20.91 -30.25 -16.77
CA ASP A 862 21.92 -29.36 -16.22
C ASP A 862 23.34 -29.91 -16.40
N VAL A 863 23.51 -31.21 -16.12
CA VAL A 863 24.79 -31.89 -16.34
C VAL A 863 25.18 -31.86 -17.82
N ASP A 864 24.22 -32.03 -18.72
CA ASP A 864 24.45 -31.94 -20.16
C ASP A 864 24.84 -30.50 -20.56
N ILE A 865 24.18 -29.47 -20.03
CA ILE A 865 24.54 -28.06 -20.25
C ILE A 865 25.97 -27.77 -19.80
N ILE A 866 26.34 -28.23 -18.60
CA ILE A 866 27.69 -28.06 -18.03
C ILE A 866 28.73 -28.83 -18.86
N THR A 867 28.43 -30.07 -19.25
CA THR A 867 29.38 -30.93 -19.98
C THR A 867 29.59 -30.44 -21.41
N ASP A 868 28.51 -30.07 -22.09
CA ASP A 868 28.51 -29.67 -23.49
C ASP A 868 28.78 -28.17 -23.68
N GLN A 869 28.97 -27.41 -22.58
CA GLN A 869 29.10 -25.95 -22.59
C GLN A 869 27.95 -25.29 -23.38
N THR A 870 26.73 -25.83 -23.25
CA THR A 870 25.61 -25.33 -24.06
C THR A 870 25.26 -23.92 -23.63
N ASP A 871 25.40 -22.98 -24.55
CA ASP A 871 24.95 -21.61 -24.36
C ASP A 871 23.41 -21.56 -24.34
N LEU A 872 22.84 -21.16 -23.20
CA LEU A 872 21.41 -20.95 -23.03
C LEU A 872 20.92 -19.59 -23.56
N CYS A 873 21.85 -18.70 -23.91
CA CYS A 873 21.59 -17.34 -24.38
C CYS A 873 21.40 -17.25 -25.89
N ASP A 874 21.92 -18.22 -26.64
CA ASP A 874 21.61 -18.35 -28.05
C ASP A 874 20.34 -19.20 -28.23
N ALA A 875 19.18 -18.53 -28.17
CA ALA A 875 17.89 -19.15 -28.45
C ALA A 875 17.73 -19.57 -29.93
N THR A 876 18.71 -19.29 -30.79
CA THR A 876 18.80 -19.97 -32.08
C THR A 876 19.26 -21.40 -31.78
N PRO A 877 18.41 -22.44 -31.93
CA PRO A 877 18.90 -23.80 -31.88
C PRO A 877 19.88 -23.88 -33.03
N CYS A 878 21.16 -23.89 -32.70
CA CYS A 878 22.27 -23.91 -33.63
C CYS A 878 21.95 -24.97 -34.68
N GLU A 879 21.45 -24.54 -35.84
CA GLU A 879 20.76 -25.40 -36.82
C GLU A 879 21.76 -26.41 -37.45
N CYS A 880 23.04 -26.24 -37.07
CA CYS A 880 24.24 -26.84 -37.60
C CYS A 880 25.03 -27.67 -36.56
N LYS A 881 24.56 -27.84 -35.30
CA LYS A 881 25.31 -28.52 -34.21
C LYS A 881 26.00 -29.82 -34.62
N SER A 882 25.40 -30.57 -35.54
CA SER A 882 25.98 -31.84 -35.97
C SER A 882 27.36 -31.71 -36.63
N GLY A 883 27.69 -30.56 -37.24
CA GLY A 883 28.96 -30.37 -37.96
C GLY A 883 29.87 -29.27 -37.43
N ASP A 884 29.48 -28.64 -36.34
CA ASP A 884 30.21 -27.56 -35.67
C ASP A 884 31.17 -28.20 -34.65
N ALA A 885 32.45 -28.22 -34.99
CA ALA A 885 33.49 -28.94 -34.26
C ALA A 885 34.25 -28.04 -33.28
N ASP A 886 34.21 -26.71 -33.41
CA ASP A 886 34.73 -25.79 -32.39
C ASP A 886 33.66 -25.13 -31.50
N GLY A 887 32.38 -25.39 -31.79
CA GLY A 887 31.26 -24.95 -30.97
C GLY A 887 30.90 -23.48 -31.17
N ASP A 888 31.35 -22.85 -32.26
CA ASP A 888 31.11 -21.42 -32.53
C ASP A 888 29.82 -21.13 -33.31
N CYS A 889 29.03 -22.17 -33.56
CA CYS A 889 27.73 -22.15 -34.21
C CYS A 889 27.69 -21.79 -35.70
N ASP A 890 28.82 -21.84 -36.37
CA ASP A 890 28.87 -22.05 -37.81
C ASP A 890 29.57 -23.38 -38.18
N VAL A 891 29.52 -23.75 -39.46
CA VAL A 891 30.26 -24.92 -39.96
C VAL A 891 31.10 -24.46 -41.13
N ASP A 892 32.34 -24.13 -40.85
CA ASP A 892 33.24 -23.51 -41.77
C ASP A 892 34.58 -24.27 -41.93
N SER A 893 35.56 -23.56 -42.48
CA SER A 893 36.87 -24.14 -42.71
C SER A 893 37.63 -24.54 -41.45
N VAL A 894 37.29 -23.97 -40.29
CA VAL A 894 37.85 -24.28 -38.98
C VAL A 894 37.37 -25.65 -38.53
N ASP A 895 36.07 -25.95 -38.58
CA ASP A 895 35.50 -27.26 -38.23
C ASP A 895 36.05 -28.38 -39.11
N LEU A 896 36.07 -28.11 -40.42
CA LEU A 896 36.61 -29.07 -41.37
C LEU A 896 38.09 -29.32 -41.11
N ASN A 897 38.84 -28.31 -40.68
CA ASN A 897 40.25 -28.46 -40.37
C ASN A 897 40.46 -29.19 -39.03
N ILE A 898 39.57 -29.01 -38.05
CA ILE A 898 39.55 -29.79 -36.80
C ILE A 898 39.33 -31.26 -37.11
N VAL A 899 38.28 -31.61 -37.85
CA VAL A 899 38.02 -33.01 -38.24
C VAL A 899 39.16 -33.56 -39.09
N LEU A 900 39.67 -32.84 -40.09
CA LEU A 900 40.74 -33.33 -40.96
C LEU A 900 42.09 -33.51 -40.24
N THR A 901 42.40 -32.67 -39.26
CA THR A 901 43.64 -32.80 -38.47
C THR A 901 43.54 -33.92 -37.44
N SER A 902 42.33 -34.24 -37.01
CA SER A 902 41.98 -35.40 -36.18
C SER A 902 41.73 -36.68 -36.99
N PHE A 903 41.84 -36.65 -38.33
CA PHE A 903 41.57 -37.80 -39.20
C PHE A 903 42.85 -38.48 -39.76
N PRO A 904 43.13 -39.76 -39.45
CA PRO A 904 42.63 -40.57 -38.34
C PRO A 904 43.66 -40.53 -37.18
N PRO A 905 43.25 -40.39 -35.92
CA PRO A 905 43.72 -41.44 -35.01
C PRO A 905 42.76 -41.81 -33.88
N SER A 906 42.65 -43.12 -33.69
CA SER A 906 42.12 -43.83 -32.53
C SER A 906 42.29 -43.09 -31.21
N CYS A 907 41.21 -42.95 -30.45
CA CYS A 907 41.19 -42.23 -29.18
C CYS A 907 42.23 -42.75 -28.19
N HIS A 908 42.90 -41.81 -27.54
CA HIS A 908 43.88 -42.10 -26.52
C HIS A 908 43.13 -42.39 -25.21
N PRO A 909 43.25 -43.59 -24.61
CA PRO A 909 42.41 -44.04 -23.49
C PRO A 909 42.62 -43.27 -22.17
N THR A 910 43.45 -42.22 -22.15
CA THR A 910 43.67 -41.37 -20.98
C THR A 910 43.66 -39.86 -21.27
N LEU A 911 43.33 -39.41 -22.49
CA LEU A 911 43.36 -37.97 -22.85
C LEU A 911 42.07 -37.42 -23.49
N GLY A 912 41.01 -38.23 -23.65
CA GLY A 912 39.82 -37.83 -24.43
C GLY A 912 40.09 -37.90 -25.94
N CYS A 913 39.02 -37.91 -26.76
CA CYS A 913 39.15 -37.76 -28.21
C CYS A 913 39.44 -36.27 -28.53
N PRO A 914 40.28 -35.96 -29.53
CA PRO A 914 40.45 -34.59 -29.99
C PRO A 914 39.13 -34.08 -30.61
N ASP A 915 38.94 -32.77 -30.62
CA ASP A 915 37.75 -31.95 -30.97
C ASP A 915 37.03 -32.27 -32.32
N GLY A 916 37.37 -33.35 -33.04
CA GLY A 916 36.81 -33.71 -34.35
C GLY A 916 35.87 -34.94 -34.39
N ASP A 917 35.43 -35.47 -33.25
CA ASP A 917 34.38 -36.51 -33.15
C ASP A 917 33.01 -35.82 -32.97
N VAL A 918 32.41 -35.40 -34.09
CA VAL A 918 31.19 -34.59 -34.11
C VAL A 918 29.92 -35.43 -34.05
N ASP A 919 30.01 -36.76 -34.18
CA ASP A 919 28.88 -37.68 -33.97
C ASP A 919 28.86 -38.35 -32.59
N GLY A 920 29.93 -38.19 -31.82
CA GLY A 920 30.07 -38.59 -30.43
C GLY A 920 30.21 -40.10 -30.25
N ASP A 921 30.61 -40.84 -31.29
CA ASP A 921 30.74 -42.30 -31.22
C ASP A 921 32.08 -42.80 -30.66
N GLY A 922 33.02 -41.89 -30.41
CA GLY A 922 34.29 -42.14 -29.75
C GLY A 922 35.44 -42.42 -30.71
N ASP A 923 35.35 -42.06 -31.99
CA ASP A 923 36.49 -41.87 -32.88
C ASP A 923 36.29 -40.77 -33.93
N THR A 924 37.37 -40.23 -34.51
CA THR A 924 37.28 -39.29 -35.65
C THR A 924 37.45 -40.06 -36.95
N ASP A 925 36.35 -40.16 -37.68
CA ASP A 925 36.04 -41.18 -38.66
C ASP A 925 35.33 -40.57 -39.89
N SER A 926 35.21 -41.36 -40.96
CA SER A 926 34.58 -40.88 -42.20
C SER A 926 33.14 -40.37 -42.02
N THR A 927 32.50 -40.73 -40.92
CA THR A 927 31.18 -40.29 -40.49
C THR A 927 31.23 -38.85 -40.03
N ASP A 928 32.15 -38.47 -39.13
CA ASP A 928 32.40 -37.08 -38.72
C ASP A 928 32.70 -36.17 -39.90
N LEU A 929 33.63 -36.60 -40.76
CA LEU A 929 33.99 -35.83 -41.95
C LEU A 929 32.80 -35.63 -42.88
N ASN A 930 31.91 -36.62 -43.00
CA ASN A 930 30.71 -36.47 -43.79
C ASN A 930 29.69 -35.55 -43.13
N ILE A 931 29.61 -35.52 -41.81
CA ILE A 931 28.69 -34.65 -41.10
C ILE A 931 29.12 -33.19 -41.25
N VAL A 932 30.39 -32.87 -40.98
CA VAL A 932 30.95 -31.51 -41.21
C VAL A 932 30.80 -31.10 -42.68
N LEU A 933 31.12 -31.97 -43.64
CA LEU A 933 30.95 -31.64 -45.07
C LEU A 933 29.49 -31.49 -45.50
N THR A 934 28.55 -32.14 -44.82
CA THR A 934 27.11 -32.02 -45.10
C THR A 934 26.55 -30.72 -44.52
N ALA A 935 27.07 -30.30 -43.38
CA ALA A 935 26.70 -29.05 -42.72
C ALA A 935 27.54 -27.84 -43.18
N PHE A 936 28.61 -28.04 -43.96
CA PHE A 936 29.54 -26.98 -44.39
C PHE A 936 28.84 -25.79 -45.06
N GLY A 937 29.01 -24.60 -44.47
CA GLY A 937 28.37 -23.34 -44.85
C GLY A 937 27.02 -23.08 -44.16
N CYS A 938 26.66 -23.88 -43.16
CA CYS A 938 25.57 -23.61 -42.22
C CYS A 938 26.08 -22.59 -41.17
N GLY A 939 25.21 -21.72 -40.63
CA GLY A 939 25.56 -20.71 -39.61
C GLY A 939 26.19 -19.40 -40.12
N VAL A 940 26.70 -19.36 -41.36
CA VAL A 940 27.26 -18.12 -41.92
C VAL A 940 26.16 -17.08 -42.14
N GLU A 941 26.14 -15.99 -41.35
CA GLU A 941 25.29 -14.83 -41.64
C GLU A 941 25.53 -14.31 -43.08
N PRO A 942 24.48 -13.87 -43.81
CA PRO A 942 24.56 -13.47 -45.21
C PRO A 942 25.43 -12.25 -45.54
#